data_AF-A0A353DQ34-F1
#
_entry.id   AF-A0A353DQ34-F1
#
_cell.length_a   1.000
_cell.length_b   1.000
_cell.length_c   1.000
_cell.angle_alpha   90.00
_cell.angle_beta   90.00
_cell.angle_gamma   90.00
#
_symmetry.space_group_name_H-M   'P 1'
#
loop_
_entity.id
_entity.type
_entity.pdbx_description
1 polymer ?
#
loop_
_entity_poly.entity_id
_entity_poly.type
_entity_poly.pdbx_seq_one_letter_code
_entity_poly.pdbx_strand_id
1 'polypeptide(L)'
;MNTTSKIIFGCFIFIAFVFAWPSSVKQISADQNAQSDHRIVILGLDSNSVVSKESHMEMVDSIIGIMSTIKQGDDFYLMPMDSPGNYIGPYRAGESDFVEFPRKVRDIISNSENNSSLRVAVDETLGESYGLLDIESAPPGSGLYLISTNEYPNHEDYVGHRLDPLAGLFYERGWHISAFSLSGIPASNLEVSTNLAATTEGNIFQLQDIGGLKLFTDYLLTTDNRGKLISAGEKKLTFSNLLISDIGVLPGTEYVMALFFRESNAGSFRLKNPDGLEASTGDRSSSSVLETPNAVIWIINDPTPGNWNVDVTGISGLVSSWYLASNKYGLNFQMPEVVPTDEAATISAFITEAQSISVMGEDASISADVVTPGNTSITYALEDQGVDGDLKSGDGYYSAKIPAPLSEGTYSVSVHLGWPNVKYNLTRDFTFQAQVFPTIEMAPLYTSNLFVGEEYTVATIYTKIKDSPYAVLPSAITPQIANDLQFHGTLKTNPRSPDSEGKAWMYDVIFAPDKPGQISTIFHVNLAYANRNYSRSTGNLILESRVLPQAPQAPAQPYSNVPYQPAEPNTLPPSTNTPKTKIPLGIIIPLAILAIILIMIVIYHNSLPKPYGFISDESGNSVLNFDRLRSRRVIRSILARHIVAGSETGMDEFIGSNFVFGKGSLLITATSAAHTIRVNDHPLVGSANVSDGTWIGATGKLFRFTKERTYPNHSS
;
A
#
# COMPACT_ATOMS: atom_id res chain seq x y z
N MET A 1 21.25 -29.92 -26.16
CA MET A 1 20.08 -29.95 -25.25
C MET A 1 18.80 -29.96 -26.05
N ASN A 2 17.96 -30.98 -25.88
CA ASN A 2 16.62 -31.08 -26.47
C ASN A 2 15.73 -29.91 -25.98
N THR A 3 14.71 -29.50 -26.74
CA THR A 3 13.79 -28.39 -26.40
C THR A 3 13.17 -28.57 -25.01
N THR A 4 12.93 -29.81 -24.59
CA THR A 4 12.52 -30.17 -23.23
C THR A 4 13.58 -29.85 -22.18
N SER A 5 14.86 -30.11 -22.45
CA SER A 5 15.96 -29.69 -21.57
C SER A 5 16.14 -28.17 -21.56
N LYS A 6 15.82 -27.44 -22.64
CA LYS A 6 15.83 -25.98 -22.65
C LYS A 6 14.68 -25.36 -21.85
N ILE A 7 13.50 -25.99 -21.86
CA ILE A 7 12.36 -25.57 -21.04
C ILE A 7 12.58 -25.94 -19.58
N ILE A 8 13.11 -27.14 -19.27
CA ILE A 8 13.46 -27.52 -17.91
C ILE A 8 14.58 -26.62 -17.36
N PHE A 9 15.60 -26.33 -18.16
CA PHE A 9 16.66 -25.37 -17.79
C PHE A 9 16.11 -23.94 -17.70
N GLY A 10 15.16 -23.56 -18.56
CA GLY A 10 14.45 -22.27 -18.51
C GLY A 10 13.54 -22.13 -17.29
N CYS A 11 12.86 -23.19 -16.85
CA CYS A 11 12.09 -23.23 -15.61
C CYS A 11 13.02 -23.25 -14.40
N PHE A 12 14.16 -23.95 -14.44
CA PHE A 12 15.17 -23.86 -13.39
C PHE A 12 15.78 -22.46 -13.30
N ILE A 13 16.04 -21.81 -14.44
CA ILE A 13 16.48 -20.41 -14.48
C ILE A 13 15.36 -19.49 -14.00
N PHE A 14 14.11 -19.70 -14.37
CA PHE A 14 12.99 -18.86 -13.92
C PHE A 14 12.69 -19.05 -12.43
N ILE A 15 12.78 -20.27 -11.91
CA ILE A 15 12.71 -20.57 -10.48
C ILE A 15 13.91 -19.91 -9.77
N ALA A 16 15.13 -20.08 -10.29
CA ALA A 16 16.31 -19.42 -9.74
C ALA A 16 16.25 -17.89 -9.84
N PHE A 17 15.61 -17.33 -10.86
CA PHE A 17 15.42 -15.89 -11.08
C PHE A 17 14.27 -15.34 -10.23
N VAL A 18 13.27 -16.15 -9.88
CA VAL A 18 12.27 -15.80 -8.84
C VAL A 18 12.88 -15.90 -7.43
N PHE A 19 13.84 -16.80 -7.22
CA PHE A 19 14.64 -16.87 -5.99
C PHE A 19 15.77 -15.83 -5.92
N ALA A 20 16.23 -15.29 -7.05
CA ALA A 20 17.35 -14.35 -7.14
C ALA A 20 16.96 -12.95 -7.63
N TRP A 21 15.70 -12.70 -7.98
CA TRP A 21 15.21 -11.33 -8.16
C TRP A 21 15.30 -10.66 -6.79
N PRO A 22 16.03 -9.55 -6.65
CA PRO A 22 15.81 -8.66 -5.53
C PRO A 22 14.44 -8.05 -5.81
N SER A 23 13.39 -8.74 -5.37
CA SER A 23 12.20 -8.01 -4.98
C SER A 23 12.69 -7.04 -3.92
N SER A 24 12.74 -5.76 -4.27
CA SER A 24 12.75 -4.65 -3.32
C SER A 24 11.42 -4.63 -2.56
N VAL A 25 11.05 -5.76 -1.97
CA VAL A 25 10.27 -5.81 -0.76
C VAL A 25 11.33 -5.53 0.30
N LYS A 26 11.20 -4.40 1.01
CA LYS A 26 11.97 -4.14 2.23
C LYS A 26 12.04 -5.46 2.99
N GLN A 27 13.24 -5.99 3.16
CA GLN A 27 13.48 -7.07 4.10
C GLN A 27 13.03 -6.53 5.46
N ILE A 28 11.79 -6.80 5.85
CA ILE A 28 11.42 -6.79 7.25
C ILE A 28 12.02 -8.08 7.80
N SER A 29 13.34 -8.01 8.01
CA SER A 29 14.06 -8.94 8.84
C SER A 29 13.48 -8.78 10.23
N ALA A 30 12.56 -9.67 10.61
CA ALA A 30 12.26 -9.92 12.01
C ALA A 30 13.54 -10.42 12.69
N ASP A 31 14.38 -9.49 13.13
CA ASP A 31 15.49 -9.58 14.09
C ASP A 31 15.69 -8.19 14.75
N GLN A 32 14.58 -7.53 15.11
CA GLN A 32 14.56 -6.23 15.77
C GLN A 32 13.55 -6.27 16.93
N ASN A 33 13.70 -7.22 17.84
CA ASN A 33 13.12 -7.09 19.19
C ASN A 33 14.27 -6.97 20.19
N ALA A 34 14.96 -5.85 20.03
CA ALA A 34 15.58 -5.02 21.08
C ALA A 34 16.31 -3.80 20.45
N GLN A 35 15.80 -3.22 19.34
CA GLN A 35 16.11 -1.79 19.08
C GLN A 35 15.04 -0.99 19.80
N SER A 36 15.35 0.22 20.25
CA SER A 36 14.29 1.19 20.51
C SER A 36 13.42 1.32 19.23
N ASP A 37 12.10 1.22 19.38
CA ASP A 37 11.16 1.52 18.30
C ASP A 37 11.05 3.05 18.05
N HIS A 38 11.90 3.82 18.72
CA HIS A 38 11.94 5.27 18.75
C HIS A 38 13.11 5.75 17.89
N ARG A 39 12.84 6.68 16.98
CA ARG A 39 13.93 7.27 16.20
C ARG A 39 14.73 8.19 17.09
N ILE A 40 16.01 8.33 16.75
CA ILE A 40 16.92 9.23 17.43
C ILE A 40 17.11 10.48 16.60
N VAL A 41 16.86 11.63 17.21
CA VAL A 41 17.02 12.96 16.63
C VAL A 41 18.17 13.67 17.32
N ILE A 42 19.26 13.88 16.60
CA ILE A 42 20.40 14.65 17.10
C ILE A 42 20.33 16.06 16.52
N LEU A 43 20.34 17.08 17.38
CA LEU A 43 20.49 18.48 17.00
C LEU A 43 21.96 18.88 17.14
N GLY A 44 22.70 18.91 16.03
CA GLY A 44 24.06 19.44 15.96
C GLY A 44 24.02 20.95 15.93
N LEU A 45 24.33 21.61 17.04
CA LEU A 45 24.14 23.06 17.21
C LEU A 45 25.48 23.79 17.42
N ASP A 46 25.78 24.73 16.53
CA ASP A 46 26.84 25.72 16.73
C ASP A 46 26.30 26.92 17.51
N SER A 47 26.29 26.79 18.84
CA SER A 47 25.76 27.80 19.77
C SER A 47 26.44 29.16 19.63
N ASN A 48 27.76 29.17 19.41
CA ASN A 48 28.56 30.39 19.28
C ASN A 48 28.16 31.23 18.05
N SER A 49 27.66 30.57 17.00
CA SER A 49 27.10 31.25 15.82
C SER A 49 25.65 31.69 16.00
N VAL A 50 24.82 30.88 16.67
CA VAL A 50 23.39 31.10 16.84
C VAL A 50 23.10 32.21 17.85
N VAL A 51 23.91 32.34 18.91
CA VAL A 51 23.75 33.40 19.92
C VAL A 51 23.93 34.81 19.35
N SER A 52 24.54 34.93 18.17
CA SER A 52 24.84 36.22 17.53
C SER A 52 23.59 37.04 17.17
N LYS A 53 22.43 36.40 17.00
CA LYS A 53 21.14 37.06 16.71
C LYS A 53 20.00 36.41 17.48
N GLU A 54 19.17 37.25 18.12
CA GLU A 54 17.97 36.80 18.84
C GLU A 54 17.03 35.98 17.95
N SER A 55 16.82 36.42 16.70
CA SER A 55 15.96 35.70 15.75
C SER A 55 16.47 34.30 15.38
N HIS A 56 17.77 34.03 15.52
CA HIS A 56 18.32 32.67 15.33
C HIS A 56 17.98 31.77 16.51
N MET A 57 18.08 32.30 17.74
CA MET A 57 17.69 31.57 18.96
C MET A 57 16.18 31.25 18.95
N GLU A 58 15.36 32.25 18.60
CA GLU A 58 13.90 32.10 18.46
C GLU A 58 13.51 31.02 17.44
N MET A 59 14.27 30.92 16.34
CA MET A 59 14.08 29.90 15.32
C MET A 59 14.42 28.51 15.86
N VAL A 60 15.53 28.35 16.59
CA VAL A 60 15.90 27.06 17.21
C VAL A 60 14.84 26.59 18.19
N ASP A 61 14.33 27.49 19.04
CA ASP A 61 13.23 27.18 19.96
C ASP A 61 11.97 26.70 19.20
N SER A 62 11.67 27.34 18.07
CA SER A 62 10.51 26.99 17.24
C SER A 62 10.69 25.66 16.51
N ILE A 63 11.89 25.35 16.03
CA ILE A 63 12.22 24.03 15.44
C ILE A 63 11.99 22.93 16.47
N ILE A 64 12.54 23.08 17.68
CA ILE A 64 12.40 22.08 18.75
C ILE A 64 10.93 21.91 19.13
N GLY A 65 10.18 23.00 19.23
CA GLY A 65 8.75 22.93 19.54
C GLY A 65 7.95 22.17 18.47
N ILE A 66 8.19 22.46 17.19
CA ILE A 66 7.54 21.75 16.07
C ILE A 66 7.92 20.26 16.09
N MET A 67 9.22 19.94 16.20
CA MET A 67 9.70 18.57 16.19
C MET A 67 9.12 17.78 17.35
N SER A 68 9.22 18.28 18.58
CA SER A 68 8.70 17.59 19.77
C SER A 68 7.18 17.37 19.74
N THR A 69 6.43 18.26 19.10
CA THR A 69 4.98 18.11 18.95
C THR A 69 4.61 17.04 17.92
N ILE A 70 5.36 16.95 16.82
CA ILE A 70 5.03 16.04 15.70
C ILE A 70 5.64 14.65 15.90
N LYS A 71 6.87 14.60 16.42
CA LYS A 71 7.71 13.41 16.62
C LYS A 71 7.57 12.84 18.03
N GLN A 72 6.34 12.73 18.51
CA GLN A 72 6.04 12.13 19.82
C GLN A 72 6.61 10.71 19.90
N GLY A 73 7.29 10.39 21.00
CA GLY A 73 7.96 9.11 21.23
C GLY A 73 9.41 9.05 20.76
N ASP A 74 9.89 9.96 19.91
CA ASP A 74 11.30 9.98 19.47
C ASP A 74 12.24 10.53 20.56
N ASP A 75 13.49 10.06 20.56
CA ASP A 75 14.52 10.44 21.52
C ASP A 75 15.40 11.58 20.97
N PHE A 76 15.44 12.70 21.69
CA PHE A 76 16.16 13.89 21.31
C PHE A 76 17.48 14.02 22.05
N TYR A 77 18.51 14.39 21.28
CA TYR A 77 19.83 14.75 21.78
C TYR A 77 20.21 16.12 21.25
N LEU A 78 20.93 16.89 22.05
CA LEU A 78 21.62 18.10 21.59
C LEU A 78 23.12 17.84 21.64
N MET A 79 23.79 18.10 20.52
CA MET A 79 25.22 17.95 20.35
C MET A 79 25.84 19.32 19.99
N PRO A 80 26.51 20.00 20.95
CA PRO A 80 27.23 21.24 20.66
C PRO A 80 28.35 20.98 19.65
N MET A 81 28.37 21.70 18.53
CA MET A 81 29.35 21.46 17.44
C MET A 81 30.78 21.91 17.78
N ASP A 82 30.95 22.72 18.81
CA ASP A 82 32.24 23.13 19.36
C ASP A 82 32.81 22.10 20.35
N SER A 83 31.97 21.21 20.87
CA SER A 83 32.36 20.12 21.76
C SER A 83 31.46 18.87 21.57
N PRO A 84 31.52 18.20 20.40
CA PRO A 84 30.53 17.16 20.04
C PRO A 84 30.43 15.98 21.00
N GLY A 85 31.51 15.67 21.74
CA GLY A 85 31.51 14.63 22.78
C GLY A 85 30.72 14.98 24.06
N ASN A 86 30.31 16.24 24.25
CA ASN A 86 29.56 16.73 25.42
C ASN A 86 28.07 16.90 25.10
N TYR A 87 27.44 15.90 24.49
CA TYR A 87 26.02 15.94 24.16
C TYR A 87 25.13 15.78 25.41
N ILE A 88 23.88 16.23 25.31
CA ILE A 88 22.84 16.02 26.33
C ILE A 88 21.67 15.21 25.74
N GLY A 89 21.13 14.28 26.53
CA GLY A 89 20.04 13.39 26.15
C GLY A 89 20.21 11.99 26.77
N PRO A 90 19.30 11.05 26.46
CA PRO A 90 18.09 11.24 25.66
C PRO A 90 17.02 12.04 26.40
N TYR A 91 16.22 12.80 25.64
CA TYR A 91 14.95 13.37 26.07
C TYR A 91 13.84 12.89 25.15
N ARG A 92 12.86 12.17 25.68
CA ARG A 92 11.80 11.59 24.85
C ARG A 92 10.65 12.57 24.66
N ALA A 93 10.33 12.89 23.41
CA ALA A 93 9.22 13.79 23.12
C ALA A 93 7.89 13.19 23.60
N GLY A 94 7.11 13.98 24.35
CA GLY A 94 5.86 13.55 24.97
C GLY A 94 5.97 13.10 26.42
N GLU A 95 7.18 12.81 26.90
CA GLU A 95 7.41 12.50 28.31
C GLU A 95 7.52 13.78 29.15
N SER A 96 7.21 13.64 30.44
CA SER A 96 7.14 14.79 31.37
C SER A 96 8.46 15.55 31.55
N ASP A 97 9.59 14.89 31.36
CA ASP A 97 10.93 15.46 31.48
C ASP A 97 11.40 16.21 30.22
N PHE A 98 10.70 16.04 29.09
CA PHE A 98 11.05 16.73 27.84
C PHE A 98 11.00 18.26 27.97
N VAL A 99 10.18 18.79 28.89
CA VAL A 99 10.10 20.23 29.16
C VAL A 99 11.47 20.84 29.54
N GLU A 100 12.39 20.04 30.08
CA GLU A 100 13.74 20.46 30.41
C GLU A 100 14.66 20.59 29.18
N PHE A 101 14.38 19.88 28.08
CA PHE A 101 15.25 19.87 26.90
C PHE A 101 15.35 21.24 26.21
N PRO A 102 14.24 21.90 25.82
CA PRO A 102 14.31 23.25 25.26
C PRO A 102 14.97 24.25 26.22
N ARG A 103 14.73 24.11 27.53
CA ARG A 103 15.34 24.96 28.57
C ARG A 103 16.87 24.81 28.57
N LYS A 104 17.37 23.58 28.55
CA LYS A 104 18.82 23.30 28.49
C LYS A 104 19.46 23.79 27.19
N VAL A 105 18.78 23.60 26.06
CA VAL A 105 19.27 24.12 24.77
C VAL A 105 19.42 25.63 24.83
N ARG A 106 18.40 26.33 25.33
CA ARG A 106 18.44 27.79 25.51
C ARG A 106 19.54 28.23 26.48
N ASP A 107 19.75 27.52 27.58
CA ASP A 107 20.82 27.80 28.54
C ASP A 107 22.21 27.65 27.86
N ILE A 108 22.40 26.62 27.04
CA ILE A 108 23.66 26.40 26.29
C ILE A 108 23.91 27.54 25.31
N ILE A 109 22.90 27.93 24.52
CA ILE A 109 23.03 29.05 23.58
C ILE A 109 23.33 30.35 24.33
N SER A 110 22.59 30.64 25.40
CA SER A 110 22.69 31.91 26.13
C SER A 110 24.02 32.07 26.89
N ASN A 111 24.64 30.96 27.29
CA ASN A 111 25.95 30.95 27.97
C ASN A 111 27.14 30.84 26.99
N SER A 112 26.88 30.70 25.70
CA SER A 112 27.95 30.56 24.69
C SER A 112 28.64 31.90 24.41
N GLU A 113 29.91 31.84 24.02
CA GLU A 113 30.64 33.04 23.63
C GLU A 113 30.21 33.43 22.22
N ASN A 114 29.81 34.69 22.02
CA ASN A 114 29.49 35.21 20.69
C ASN A 114 30.77 35.36 19.86
N ASN A 115 31.19 34.26 19.23
CA ASN A 115 32.42 34.17 18.47
C ASN A 115 32.20 33.39 17.17
N SER A 116 31.74 34.09 16.14
CA SER A 116 31.53 33.56 14.79
C SER A 116 32.83 33.28 14.01
N SER A 117 34.00 33.41 14.66
CA SER A 117 35.30 33.09 14.04
C SER A 117 35.87 31.74 14.50
N LEU A 118 35.20 31.09 15.47
CA LEU A 118 35.58 29.74 15.89
C LEU A 118 35.26 28.73 14.78
N ARG A 119 36.23 27.87 14.46
CA ARG A 119 36.06 26.85 13.42
C ARG A 119 35.08 25.77 13.90
N VAL A 120 34.07 25.48 13.09
CA VAL A 120 33.11 24.40 13.34
C VAL A 120 33.73 23.05 13.01
N ALA A 121 33.69 22.10 13.94
CA ALA A 121 34.23 20.74 13.77
C ALA A 121 33.16 19.81 13.18
N VAL A 122 32.82 20.01 11.89
CA VAL A 122 31.76 19.24 11.21
C VAL A 122 32.11 17.74 11.15
N ASP A 123 33.35 17.39 10.84
CA ASP A 123 33.83 16.01 10.80
C ASP A 123 33.76 15.32 12.17
N GLU A 124 34.13 16.02 13.25
CA GLU A 124 33.99 15.49 14.61
C GLU A 124 32.51 15.34 15.00
N THR A 125 31.66 16.29 14.63
CA THR A 125 30.20 16.22 14.87
C THR A 125 29.59 15.01 14.16
N LEU A 126 29.96 14.76 12.90
CA LEU A 126 29.50 13.58 12.16
C LEU A 126 30.01 12.27 12.77
N GLY A 127 31.27 12.23 13.22
CA GLY A 127 31.85 11.06 13.87
C GLY A 127 31.18 10.71 15.19
N GLU A 128 31.02 11.70 16.08
CA GLU A 128 30.37 11.50 17.39
C GLU A 128 28.88 11.19 17.26
N SER A 129 28.17 11.84 16.33
CA SER A 129 26.76 11.52 16.07
C SER A 129 26.58 10.11 15.50
N TYR A 130 27.46 9.66 14.60
CA TYR A 130 27.47 8.27 14.15
C TYR A 130 27.67 7.31 15.32
N GLY A 131 28.68 7.57 16.16
CA GLY A 131 28.97 6.76 17.34
C GLY A 131 27.78 6.68 18.29
N LEU A 132 27.12 7.80 18.56
CA LEU A 132 25.91 7.86 19.38
C LEU A 132 24.77 7.03 18.77
N LEU A 133 24.46 7.22 17.47
CA LEU A 133 23.42 6.46 16.79
C LEU A 133 23.71 4.95 16.78
N ASP A 134 24.97 4.56 16.64
CA ASP A 134 25.37 3.14 16.66
C ASP A 134 25.29 2.53 18.07
N ILE A 135 25.74 3.25 19.10
CA ILE A 135 25.64 2.82 20.51
C ILE A 135 24.18 2.62 20.92
N GLU A 136 23.32 3.56 20.55
CA GLU A 136 21.89 3.51 20.87
C GLU A 136 21.11 2.57 19.94
N SER A 137 21.77 1.92 18.97
CA SER A 137 21.15 1.03 18.00
C SER A 137 19.97 1.70 17.27
N ALA A 138 20.18 2.93 16.79
CA ALA A 138 19.13 3.77 16.22
C ALA A 138 18.47 3.12 14.99
N PRO A 139 17.13 3.09 14.89
CA PRO A 139 16.45 2.54 13.73
C PRO A 139 16.63 3.43 12.48
N PRO A 140 16.40 2.89 11.26
CA PRO A 140 16.36 3.69 10.05
C PRO A 140 15.35 4.84 10.15
N GLY A 141 15.68 6.00 9.58
CA GLY A 141 14.95 7.26 9.75
C GLY A 141 15.33 8.08 10.98
N SER A 142 16.30 7.60 11.79
CA SER A 142 17.03 8.44 12.76
C SER A 142 18.06 9.31 12.05
N GLY A 143 18.52 10.40 12.67
CA GLY A 143 19.47 11.26 11.99
C GLY A 143 19.93 12.49 12.75
N LEU A 144 20.74 13.28 12.06
CA LEU A 144 21.37 14.51 12.54
C LEU A 144 20.80 15.72 11.81
N TYR A 145 20.45 16.76 12.56
CA TYR A 145 20.09 18.08 12.03
C TYR A 145 21.16 19.10 12.42
N LEU A 146 21.86 19.65 11.44
CA LEU A 146 22.90 20.66 11.61
C LEU A 146 22.30 22.07 11.66
N ILE A 147 22.74 22.87 12.62
CA ILE A 147 22.33 24.26 12.83
C ILE A 147 23.59 25.09 13.10
N SER A 148 24.03 25.87 12.10
CA SER A 148 25.15 26.81 12.23
C SER A 148 25.00 27.97 11.25
N THR A 149 25.54 29.13 11.62
CA THR A 149 25.69 30.29 10.74
C THR A 149 27.15 30.66 10.45
N ASN A 150 28.09 29.77 10.80
CA ASN A 150 29.52 29.92 10.52
C ASN A 150 29.93 29.24 9.21
N GLU A 151 31.13 29.56 8.72
CA GLU A 151 31.72 28.91 7.54
C GLU A 151 32.12 27.47 7.84
N TYR A 152 31.83 26.57 6.90
CA TYR A 152 32.36 25.20 6.93
C TYR A 152 33.58 25.09 6.02
N PRO A 153 34.58 24.26 6.36
CA PRO A 153 35.65 23.94 5.42
C PRO A 153 35.06 23.21 4.21
N ASN A 154 35.23 23.77 3.00
CA ASN A 154 34.63 23.26 1.76
C ASN A 154 35.67 22.89 0.69
N HIS A 155 36.95 22.83 1.02
CA HIS A 155 37.97 22.39 0.06
C HIS A 155 37.82 20.89 -0.23
N GLU A 156 38.01 20.49 -1.50
CA GLU A 156 37.74 19.14 -1.99
C GLU A 156 38.36 18.03 -1.13
N ASP A 157 39.62 18.21 -0.70
CA ASP A 157 40.30 17.22 0.12
C ASP A 157 39.61 16.95 1.47
N TYR A 158 39.05 17.98 2.13
CA TYR A 158 38.36 17.80 3.41
C TYR A 158 37.01 17.13 3.21
N VAL A 159 36.23 17.60 2.23
CA VAL A 159 34.91 17.03 1.93
C VAL A 159 35.05 15.57 1.49
N GLY A 160 35.88 15.29 0.49
CA GLY A 160 36.02 13.95 -0.08
C GLY A 160 36.71 12.93 0.82
N HIS A 161 37.64 13.33 1.69
CA HIS A 161 38.37 12.37 2.55
C HIS A 161 37.85 12.30 3.98
N ARG A 162 37.08 13.29 4.46
CA ARG A 162 36.57 13.29 5.84
C ARG A 162 35.06 13.24 5.93
N LEU A 163 34.36 14.05 5.14
CA LEU A 163 32.90 14.17 5.24
C LEU A 163 32.17 13.09 4.45
N ASP A 164 32.51 12.90 3.18
CA ASP A 164 31.83 11.94 2.29
C ASP A 164 31.88 10.50 2.82
N PRO A 165 33.02 9.99 3.36
CA PRO A 165 33.05 8.66 3.95
C PRO A 165 32.12 8.50 5.15
N LEU A 166 32.02 9.52 6.01
CA LEU A 166 31.11 9.51 7.16
C LEU A 166 29.65 9.56 6.70
N ALA A 167 29.32 10.42 5.74
CA ALA A 167 27.99 10.49 5.15
C ALA A 167 27.57 9.14 4.50
N GLY A 168 28.51 8.45 3.84
CA GLY A 168 28.29 7.10 3.33
C GLY A 168 27.87 6.10 4.42
N LEU A 169 28.48 6.17 5.60
CA LEU A 169 28.10 5.31 6.73
C LEU A 169 26.68 5.58 7.26
N PHE A 170 26.25 6.85 7.27
CA PHE A 170 24.85 7.21 7.60
C PHE A 170 23.88 6.61 6.58
N TYR A 171 24.17 6.77 5.29
CA TYR A 171 23.35 6.24 4.20
C TYR A 171 23.17 4.72 4.30
N GLU A 172 24.26 3.97 4.56
CA GLU A 172 24.22 2.51 4.70
C GLU A 172 23.29 2.02 5.83
N ARG A 173 23.10 2.83 6.88
CA ARG A 173 22.21 2.54 8.02
C ARG A 173 20.79 3.06 7.82
N GLY A 174 20.53 3.79 6.74
CA GLY A 174 19.27 4.50 6.52
C GLY A 174 19.07 5.67 7.49
N TRP A 175 20.16 6.29 7.94
CA TRP A 175 20.14 7.51 8.74
C TRP A 175 20.40 8.73 7.86
N HIS A 176 19.79 9.86 8.19
CA HIS A 176 19.90 11.09 7.40
C HIS A 176 20.74 12.17 8.10
N ILE A 177 21.44 12.96 7.29
CA ILE A 177 22.04 14.23 7.71
C ILE A 177 21.23 15.34 7.04
N SER A 178 20.61 16.22 7.83
CA SER A 178 19.85 17.37 7.34
C SER A 178 20.40 18.65 7.95
N ALA A 179 20.06 19.80 7.37
CA ALA A 179 20.50 21.08 7.92
C ALA A 179 19.40 22.14 7.86
N PHE A 180 19.45 23.04 8.84
CA PHE A 180 18.63 24.25 8.87
C PHE A 180 19.46 25.44 8.41
N SER A 181 19.04 26.02 7.29
CA SER A 181 19.66 27.21 6.70
C SER A 181 19.00 28.46 7.27
N LEU A 182 19.62 29.05 8.30
CA LEU A 182 19.18 30.28 8.94
C LEU A 182 19.56 31.52 8.10
N SER A 183 18.96 32.66 8.44
CA SER A 183 19.22 33.93 7.73
C SER A 183 20.70 34.37 7.84
N GLY A 184 21.35 34.52 6.69
CA GLY A 184 22.75 34.95 6.60
C GLY A 184 23.78 33.83 6.65
N ILE A 185 23.38 32.57 6.39
CA ILE A 185 24.31 31.44 6.29
C ILE A 185 25.37 31.65 5.18
N PRO A 186 26.67 31.35 5.44
CA PRO A 186 27.71 31.45 4.43
C PRO A 186 27.55 30.44 3.28
N ALA A 187 28.05 30.79 2.10
CA ALA A 187 27.97 29.94 0.91
C ALA A 187 28.67 28.58 1.11
N SER A 188 29.83 28.57 1.77
CA SER A 188 30.58 27.34 2.06
C SER A 188 29.82 26.37 2.97
N ASN A 189 29.08 26.89 3.95
CA ASN A 189 28.23 26.10 4.82
C ASN A 189 27.05 25.50 4.03
N LEU A 190 26.35 26.33 3.25
CA LEU A 190 25.23 25.85 2.45
C LEU A 190 25.66 24.77 1.44
N GLU A 191 26.81 24.95 0.80
CA GLU A 191 27.39 23.99 -0.15
C GLU A 191 27.68 22.63 0.53
N VAL A 192 28.44 22.64 1.64
CA VAL A 192 28.81 21.41 2.37
C VAL A 192 27.57 20.72 2.94
N SER A 193 26.65 21.48 3.56
CA SER A 193 25.40 20.94 4.08
C SER A 193 24.56 20.29 2.98
N THR A 194 24.49 20.91 1.79
CA THR A 194 23.75 20.36 0.65
C THR A 194 24.36 19.04 0.17
N ASN A 195 25.69 18.92 0.12
CA ASN A 195 26.35 17.67 -0.23
C ASN A 195 26.05 16.54 0.78
N LEU A 196 26.18 16.84 2.08
CA LEU A 196 25.86 15.88 3.16
C LEU A 196 24.41 15.40 3.10
N ALA A 197 23.47 16.32 2.91
CA ALA A 197 22.05 16.01 2.78
C ALA A 197 21.76 15.15 1.55
N ALA A 198 22.29 15.52 0.38
CA ALA A 198 22.10 14.75 -0.85
C ALA A 198 22.66 13.32 -0.74
N THR A 199 23.80 13.16 -0.07
CA THR A 199 24.45 11.85 0.12
C THR A 199 23.66 10.91 1.02
N THR A 200 22.88 11.45 1.96
CA THR A 200 22.17 10.67 2.99
C THR A 200 20.65 10.67 2.85
N GLU A 201 20.13 11.11 1.69
CA GLU A 201 18.69 11.34 1.47
C GLU A 201 18.06 12.31 2.49
N GLY A 202 18.88 13.18 3.09
CA GLY A 202 18.47 14.25 3.98
C GLY A 202 18.01 15.51 3.24
N ASN A 203 17.70 16.57 4.00
CA ASN A 203 17.07 17.78 3.47
C ASN A 203 17.74 19.06 3.98
N ILE A 204 17.65 20.12 3.18
CA ILE A 204 17.98 21.48 3.58
C ILE A 204 16.70 22.26 3.81
N PHE A 205 16.46 22.65 5.05
CA PHE A 205 15.30 23.45 5.44
C PHE A 205 15.71 24.93 5.48
N GLN A 206 15.26 25.70 4.49
CA GLN A 206 15.51 27.15 4.41
C GLN A 206 14.58 27.87 5.38
N LEU A 207 15.12 28.46 6.45
CA LEU A 207 14.37 29.13 7.52
C LEU A 207 14.63 30.65 7.54
N GLN A 208 14.65 31.26 6.37
CA GLN A 208 14.82 32.71 6.21
C GLN A 208 13.54 33.48 6.59
N ASP A 209 12.39 32.82 6.49
CA ASP A 209 11.06 33.32 6.86
C ASP A 209 10.20 32.19 7.45
N ILE A 210 8.98 32.54 7.86
CA ILE A 210 8.03 31.60 8.44
C ILE A 210 7.49 30.55 7.47
N GLY A 211 7.60 30.78 6.16
CA GLY A 211 7.24 29.80 5.13
C GLY A 211 8.17 28.58 5.18
N GLY A 212 9.43 28.78 5.55
CA GLY A 212 10.39 27.73 5.84
C GLY A 212 9.92 26.75 6.93
N LEU A 213 9.39 27.27 8.04
CA LEU A 213 8.86 26.47 9.15
C LEU A 213 7.65 25.63 8.72
N LYS A 214 6.79 26.20 7.86
CA LYS A 214 5.66 25.46 7.27
C LYS A 214 6.15 24.29 6.42
N LEU A 215 7.13 24.51 5.53
CA LEU A 215 7.69 23.45 4.68
C LEU A 215 8.35 22.35 5.51
N PHE A 216 9.10 22.73 6.55
CA PHE A 216 9.67 21.79 7.50
C PHE A 216 8.58 20.97 8.21
N THR A 217 7.51 21.62 8.65
CA THR A 217 6.37 20.93 9.30
C THR A 217 5.69 19.93 8.36
N ASP A 218 5.41 20.33 7.12
CA ASP A 218 4.85 19.41 6.11
C ASP A 218 5.77 18.21 5.87
N TYR A 219 7.09 18.43 5.82
CA TYR A 219 8.05 17.34 5.71
C TYR A 219 7.93 16.35 6.87
N LEU A 220 7.88 16.81 8.11
CA LEU A 220 7.72 15.92 9.26
C LEU A 220 6.40 15.14 9.23
N LEU A 221 5.28 15.81 8.91
CA LEU A 221 3.95 15.19 8.84
C LEU A 221 3.85 14.15 7.73
N THR A 222 4.39 14.44 6.55
CA THR A 222 4.40 13.49 5.42
C THR A 222 5.28 12.28 5.67
N THR A 223 6.45 12.48 6.28
CA THR A 223 7.37 11.38 6.63
C THR A 223 6.71 10.38 7.58
N ASP A 224 5.83 10.85 8.46
CA ASP A 224 5.09 10.03 9.42
C ASP A 224 3.68 9.64 8.91
N ASN A 225 3.40 9.83 7.61
CA ASN A 225 2.12 9.54 6.97
C ASN A 225 0.90 10.21 7.63
N ARG A 226 1.10 11.36 8.29
CA ARG A 226 0.03 12.13 8.96
C ARG A 226 -0.69 13.09 8.02
N GLY A 227 -0.21 13.28 6.79
CA GLY A 227 -0.80 14.16 5.78
C GLY A 227 0.00 15.46 5.59
N LYS A 228 -0.68 16.50 5.12
CA LYS A 228 -0.11 17.85 4.88
C LYS A 228 -1.01 18.90 5.50
N LEU A 229 -0.43 20.05 5.83
CA LEU A 229 -1.16 21.19 6.37
C LEU A 229 -2.12 21.80 5.33
N ILE A 230 -3.34 22.08 5.77
CA ILE A 230 -4.38 22.77 5.02
C ILE A 230 -4.35 24.26 5.40
N SER A 231 -4.37 25.16 4.41
CA SER A 231 -4.36 26.60 4.66
C SER A 231 -5.69 27.09 5.21
N ALA A 232 -5.65 27.85 6.30
CA ALA A 232 -6.81 28.55 6.86
C ALA A 232 -6.72 30.07 6.65
N GLY A 233 -5.51 30.63 6.52
CA GLY A 233 -5.33 32.03 6.15
C GLY A 233 -3.88 32.50 6.27
N GLU A 234 -3.53 33.58 5.58
CA GLU A 234 -2.23 34.23 5.69
C GLU A 234 -2.37 35.73 5.49
N LYS A 235 -1.68 36.53 6.30
CA LYS A 235 -1.71 37.98 6.20
C LYS A 235 -0.49 38.63 6.84
N LYS A 236 0.03 39.68 6.20
CA LYS A 236 0.99 40.60 6.82
C LYS A 236 0.23 41.60 7.70
N LEU A 237 0.46 41.53 9.00
CA LEU A 237 -0.21 42.34 10.02
C LEU A 237 0.65 43.54 10.43
N THR A 238 -0.04 44.60 10.85
CA THR A 238 0.49 45.66 11.72
C THR A 238 -0.15 45.48 13.10
N PHE A 239 0.39 46.13 14.14
CA PHE A 239 -0.11 45.98 15.50
C PHE A 239 -1.63 46.23 15.69
N SER A 240 -2.23 47.09 14.85
CA SER A 240 -3.67 47.39 14.86
C SER A 240 -4.53 46.43 14.05
N ASN A 241 -3.91 45.55 13.26
CA ASN A 241 -4.60 44.67 12.32
C ASN A 241 -4.90 43.31 12.96
N LEU A 242 -5.89 42.66 12.35
CA LEU A 242 -6.42 41.37 12.75
C LEU A 242 -6.35 40.40 11.57
N LEU A 243 -5.99 39.15 11.84
CA LEU A 243 -6.25 37.99 10.98
C LEU A 243 -7.35 37.17 11.63
N ILE A 244 -8.45 36.97 10.90
CA ILE A 244 -9.50 36.01 11.22
C ILE A 244 -9.33 34.84 10.26
N SER A 245 -9.25 33.62 10.77
CA SER A 245 -9.28 32.40 9.94
C SER A 245 -10.25 31.38 10.49
N ASP A 246 -10.83 30.58 9.60
CA ASP A 246 -11.77 29.53 9.96
C ASP A 246 -11.16 28.15 9.71
N ILE A 247 -11.30 27.25 10.70
CA ILE A 247 -10.90 25.85 10.65
C ILE A 247 -12.17 25.00 10.64
N GLY A 248 -12.36 24.26 9.56
CA GLY A 248 -13.50 23.35 9.42
C GLY A 248 -13.28 22.04 10.14
N VAL A 249 -14.12 21.74 11.12
CA VAL A 249 -14.09 20.47 11.85
C VAL A 249 -15.29 19.62 11.43
N LEU A 250 -15.00 18.47 10.84
CA LEU A 250 -16.02 17.52 10.39
C LEU A 250 -16.57 16.69 11.56
N PRO A 251 -17.81 16.19 11.49
CA PRO A 251 -18.29 15.17 12.41
C PRO A 251 -17.39 13.92 12.39
N GLY A 252 -17.13 13.36 13.57
CA GLY A 252 -16.21 12.22 13.74
C GLY A 252 -14.72 12.57 13.67
N THR A 253 -14.36 13.85 13.71
CA THR A 253 -12.96 14.27 13.83
C THR A 253 -12.41 13.84 15.20
N GLU A 254 -11.35 13.05 15.21
CA GLU A 254 -10.68 12.55 16.43
C GLU A 254 -9.74 13.60 17.01
N TYR A 255 -9.03 14.32 16.14
CA TYR A 255 -8.22 15.46 16.58
C TYR A 255 -8.04 16.49 15.47
N VAL A 256 -7.81 17.73 15.90
CA VAL A 256 -7.36 18.85 15.06
C VAL A 256 -6.06 19.37 15.61
N MET A 257 -5.06 19.48 14.75
CA MET A 257 -3.81 20.16 15.05
C MET A 257 -3.79 21.48 14.27
N ALA A 258 -4.02 22.59 14.95
CA ALA A 258 -3.98 23.93 14.38
C ALA A 258 -2.58 24.53 14.58
N LEU A 259 -1.93 24.96 13.49
CA LEU A 259 -0.60 25.54 13.48
C LEU A 259 -0.61 26.96 12.96
N PHE A 260 0.12 27.82 13.65
CA PHE A 260 0.30 29.21 13.30
C PHE A 260 1.76 29.54 13.26
N PHE A 261 2.20 30.22 12.21
CA PHE A 261 3.57 30.73 12.11
C PHE A 261 3.56 32.25 12.12
N ARG A 262 4.51 32.86 12.85
CA ARG A 262 4.60 34.32 13.03
C ARG A 262 6.04 34.82 12.96
N GLU A 263 6.24 35.97 12.32
CA GLU A 263 7.57 36.61 12.26
C GLU A 263 7.99 37.27 13.58
N SER A 264 7.04 37.58 14.47
CA SER A 264 7.28 38.24 15.74
C SER A 264 6.55 37.53 16.87
N ASN A 265 7.25 37.32 17.99
CA ASN A 265 6.73 36.70 19.23
C ASN A 265 5.72 37.59 20.00
N ALA A 266 5.37 38.77 19.47
CA ALA A 266 4.35 39.62 20.09
C ALA A 266 2.92 39.11 19.81
N GLY A 267 1.94 39.74 20.48
CA GLY A 267 0.52 39.56 20.21
C GLY A 267 -0.15 38.38 20.92
N SER A 268 -1.32 38.01 20.44
CA SER A 268 -2.11 36.91 21.00
C SER A 268 -2.85 36.14 19.92
N PHE A 269 -2.99 34.84 20.13
CA PHE A 269 -3.82 33.95 19.34
C PHE A 269 -4.98 33.47 20.21
N ARG A 270 -6.21 33.59 19.71
CA ARG A 270 -7.41 33.11 20.37
C ARG A 270 -8.13 32.14 19.45
N LEU A 271 -8.31 30.91 19.92
CA LEU A 271 -9.04 29.86 19.20
C LEU A 271 -10.40 29.66 19.88
N LYS A 272 -11.47 29.84 19.12
CA LYS A 272 -12.86 29.72 19.57
C LYS A 272 -13.54 28.56 18.88
N ASN A 273 -14.29 27.79 19.67
CA ASN A 273 -15.13 26.72 19.15
C ASN A 273 -16.36 27.28 18.42
N PRO A 274 -17.18 26.43 17.77
CA PRO A 274 -18.38 26.86 17.07
C PRO A 274 -19.42 27.59 17.96
N ASP A 275 -19.40 27.35 19.27
CA ASP A 275 -20.27 28.03 20.25
C ASP A 275 -19.71 29.41 20.70
N GLY A 276 -18.52 29.79 20.21
CA GLY A 276 -17.84 31.04 20.57
C GLY A 276 -17.04 30.99 21.87
N LEU A 277 -16.90 29.82 22.49
CA LEU A 277 -16.10 29.61 23.70
C LEU A 277 -14.63 29.44 23.32
N GLU A 278 -13.71 30.02 24.10
CA GLU A 278 -12.29 29.80 23.86
C GLU A 278 -11.86 28.39 24.24
N ALA A 279 -11.06 27.76 23.39
CA ALA A 279 -10.44 26.45 23.63
C ALA A 279 -9.67 26.43 24.97
N SER A 280 -9.07 27.56 25.35
CA SER A 280 -8.29 27.76 26.57
C SER A 280 -9.11 27.77 27.87
N THR A 281 -10.44 27.91 27.82
CA THR A 281 -11.30 28.08 29.00
C THR A 281 -12.48 27.09 29.06
N GLY A 282 -12.95 26.57 27.92
CA GLY A 282 -14.09 25.64 27.86
C GLY A 282 -13.75 24.16 27.66
N ASP A 283 -12.57 23.84 27.10
CA ASP A 283 -12.27 22.51 26.52
C ASP A 283 -10.91 21.94 27.00
N ARG A 284 -10.44 22.37 28.18
CA ARG A 284 -9.08 22.09 28.66
C ARG A 284 -8.81 20.62 29.00
N SER A 285 -9.82 19.77 29.13
CA SER A 285 -9.56 18.34 29.38
C SER A 285 -9.06 17.60 28.13
N SER A 286 -9.26 18.15 26.94
CA SER A 286 -8.97 17.50 25.65
C SER A 286 -8.05 18.33 24.74
N SER A 287 -7.64 19.54 25.15
CA SER A 287 -6.78 20.42 24.34
C SER A 287 -5.42 20.72 24.99
N SER A 288 -4.38 20.83 24.15
CA SER A 288 -3.03 21.26 24.55
C SER A 288 -2.52 22.37 23.63
N VAL A 289 -1.65 23.23 24.17
CA VAL A 289 -1.04 24.34 23.44
C VAL A 289 0.46 24.37 23.67
N LEU A 290 1.22 24.51 22.60
CA LEU A 290 2.63 24.83 22.61
C LEU A 290 2.83 26.18 21.92
N GLU A 291 3.40 27.13 22.63
CA GLU A 291 3.73 28.44 22.09
C GLU A 291 5.26 28.61 22.09
N THR A 292 5.81 28.85 20.90
CA THR A 292 7.21 29.22 20.68
C THR A 292 7.26 30.61 20.05
N PRO A 293 8.46 31.21 19.90
CA PRO A 293 8.58 32.53 19.30
C PRO A 293 7.98 32.66 17.90
N ASN A 294 8.21 31.68 17.01
CA ASN A 294 7.76 31.71 15.62
C ASN A 294 6.64 30.72 15.29
N ALA A 295 6.22 29.86 16.22
CA ALA A 295 5.15 28.90 16.01
C ALA A 295 4.20 28.80 17.22
N VAL A 296 2.90 28.66 16.95
CA VAL A 296 1.89 28.30 17.95
C VAL A 296 1.16 27.06 17.46
N ILE A 297 1.11 26.03 18.29
CA ILE A 297 0.52 24.74 17.94
C ILE A 297 -0.55 24.39 18.97
N TRP A 298 -1.79 24.22 18.51
CA TRP A 298 -2.87 23.66 19.31
C TRP A 298 -3.18 22.25 18.84
N ILE A 299 -3.31 21.32 19.78
CA ILE A 299 -3.88 20.00 19.55
C ILE A 299 -5.19 19.94 20.32
N ILE A 300 -6.30 19.74 19.61
CA ILE A 300 -7.63 19.56 20.18
C ILE A 300 -8.06 18.13 19.88
N ASN A 301 -8.29 17.34 20.92
CA ASN A 301 -8.83 15.98 20.80
C ASN A 301 -10.37 16.04 20.89
N ASP A 302 -11.04 15.18 20.15
CA ASP A 302 -12.49 15.10 20.03
C ASP A 302 -13.20 16.48 19.87
N PRO A 303 -12.75 17.33 18.92
CA PRO A 303 -13.27 18.68 18.77
C PRO A 303 -14.75 18.70 18.37
N THR A 304 -15.52 19.64 18.93
CA THR A 304 -16.89 19.91 18.51
C THR A 304 -16.95 20.19 17.00
N PRO A 305 -17.79 19.48 16.21
CA PRO A 305 -17.95 19.73 14.78
C PRO A 305 -18.46 21.14 14.47
N GLY A 306 -17.97 21.74 13.39
CA GLY A 306 -18.34 23.08 12.94
C GLY A 306 -17.14 23.96 12.59
N ASN A 307 -17.38 25.26 12.46
CA ASN A 307 -16.33 26.22 12.15
C ASN A 307 -15.68 26.73 13.44
N TRP A 308 -14.40 26.40 13.61
CA TRP A 308 -13.57 26.96 14.66
C TRP A 308 -12.93 28.24 14.16
N ASN A 309 -12.99 29.29 14.97
CA ASN A 309 -12.52 30.60 14.58
C ASN A 309 -11.21 30.94 15.29
N VAL A 310 -10.25 31.47 14.52
CA VAL A 310 -8.98 31.94 15.04
C VAL A 310 -8.92 33.45 14.88
N ASP A 311 -8.72 34.15 15.99
CA ASP A 311 -8.43 35.57 16.03
C ASP A 311 -6.95 35.78 16.38
N VAL A 312 -6.21 36.44 15.49
CA VAL A 312 -4.81 36.82 15.73
C VAL A 312 -4.67 38.34 15.73
N THR A 313 -4.14 38.90 16.82
CA THR A 313 -4.03 40.36 17.02
C THR A 313 -2.73 40.75 17.73
N GLY A 314 -2.32 42.03 17.58
CA GLY A 314 -1.14 42.57 18.26
C GLY A 314 0.20 42.10 17.70
N ILE A 315 0.20 41.52 16.49
CA ILE A 315 1.40 41.07 15.78
C ILE A 315 1.75 42.06 14.68
N SER A 316 3.05 42.38 14.54
CA SER A 316 3.58 43.09 13.37
C SER A 316 4.48 42.14 12.59
N GLY A 317 4.18 41.94 11.30
CA GLY A 317 4.86 40.96 10.46
C GLY A 317 3.91 39.98 9.78
N LEU A 318 4.45 39.05 9.01
CA LEU A 318 3.70 37.97 8.38
C LEU A 318 3.20 36.98 9.45
N VAL A 319 1.94 36.57 9.30
CA VAL A 319 1.32 35.49 10.07
C VAL A 319 0.60 34.56 9.10
N SER A 320 0.77 33.25 9.30
CA SER A 320 0.03 32.23 8.56
C SER A 320 -0.63 31.23 9.50
N SER A 321 -1.78 30.70 9.08
CA SER A 321 -2.68 29.83 9.82
C SER A 321 -2.96 28.58 9.00
N TRP A 322 -2.76 27.43 9.63
CA TRP A 322 -2.79 26.11 9.02
C TRP A 322 -3.44 25.11 9.96
N TYR A 323 -3.95 24.00 9.43
CA TYR A 323 -4.46 22.92 10.26
C TYR A 323 -4.30 21.55 9.61
N LEU A 324 -4.32 20.53 10.45
CA LEU A 324 -4.47 19.12 10.10
C LEU A 324 -5.60 18.53 10.94
N ALA A 325 -6.42 17.66 10.35
CA ALA A 325 -7.48 16.96 11.07
C ALA A 325 -7.43 15.46 10.77
N SER A 326 -7.66 14.62 11.78
CA SER A 326 -7.91 13.18 11.62
C SER A 326 -9.39 12.89 11.82
N ASN A 327 -9.98 12.08 10.96
CA ASN A 327 -11.38 11.69 11.06
C ASN A 327 -11.48 10.17 11.20
N LYS A 328 -12.27 9.69 12.16
CA LYS A 328 -12.49 8.26 12.38
C LYS A 328 -13.21 7.57 11.22
N TYR A 329 -13.91 8.34 10.39
CA TYR A 329 -14.58 7.87 9.20
C TYR A 329 -13.61 7.84 8.00
N GLY A 330 -13.46 6.66 7.41
CA GLY A 330 -12.86 6.47 6.10
C GLY A 330 -13.92 6.42 5.01
N LEU A 331 -13.80 7.28 3.99
CA LEU A 331 -14.66 7.25 2.81
C LEU A 331 -14.04 6.32 1.75
N ASN A 332 -14.76 5.27 1.41
CA ASN A 332 -14.36 4.27 0.42
C ASN A 332 -15.35 4.26 -0.75
N PHE A 333 -14.91 3.71 -1.88
CA PHE A 333 -15.71 3.62 -3.08
C PHE A 333 -15.50 2.28 -3.81
N GLN A 334 -16.45 1.93 -4.66
CA GLN A 334 -16.43 0.77 -5.51
C GLN A 334 -17.00 1.14 -6.88
N MET A 335 -16.16 0.99 -7.91
CA MET A 335 -16.53 1.17 -9.31
C MET A 335 -15.55 0.36 -10.18
N PRO A 336 -15.98 -0.20 -11.34
CA PRO A 336 -15.06 -0.81 -12.28
C PRO A 336 -14.01 0.19 -12.80
N GLU A 337 -12.74 -0.22 -12.87
CA GLU A 337 -11.66 0.61 -13.44
C GLU A 337 -11.89 0.92 -14.93
N VAL A 338 -12.60 0.05 -15.64
CA VAL A 338 -12.94 0.22 -17.05
C VAL A 338 -14.45 0.07 -17.25
N VAL A 339 -15.07 1.08 -17.88
CA VAL A 339 -16.49 1.14 -18.19
C VAL A 339 -16.69 1.13 -19.71
N PRO A 340 -17.53 0.22 -20.26
CA PRO A 340 -17.89 0.26 -21.66
C PRO A 340 -18.67 1.54 -22.02
N THR A 341 -18.36 2.19 -23.14
CA THR A 341 -19.08 3.39 -23.60
C THR A 341 -20.55 3.13 -23.97
N ASP A 342 -20.96 1.86 -24.09
CA ASP A 342 -22.32 1.45 -24.42
C ASP A 342 -23.12 0.93 -23.20
N GLU A 343 -22.52 0.91 -21.99
CA GLU A 343 -23.16 0.44 -20.76
C GLU A 343 -23.20 1.53 -19.70
N ALA A 344 -24.35 1.65 -19.01
CA ALA A 344 -24.42 2.38 -17.75
C ALA A 344 -23.55 1.70 -16.68
N ALA A 345 -23.01 2.49 -15.77
CA ALA A 345 -22.22 2.00 -14.64
C ALA A 345 -22.85 2.44 -13.31
N THR A 346 -22.44 1.80 -12.22
CA THR A 346 -22.85 2.17 -10.87
C THR A 346 -21.63 2.66 -10.10
N ILE A 347 -21.75 3.84 -9.50
CA ILE A 347 -20.83 4.32 -8.49
C ILE A 347 -21.41 3.91 -7.14
N SER A 348 -20.62 3.25 -6.31
CA SER A 348 -21.01 2.92 -4.93
C SER A 348 -19.94 3.45 -3.97
N ALA A 349 -20.38 4.00 -2.84
CA ALA A 349 -19.54 4.51 -1.78
C ALA A 349 -19.98 3.97 -0.43
N PHE A 350 -19.04 3.75 0.48
CA PHE A 350 -19.33 3.27 1.82
C PHE A 350 -18.36 3.89 2.83
N ILE A 351 -18.86 4.14 4.03
CA ILE A 351 -18.07 4.69 5.12
C ILE A 351 -17.58 3.54 6.01
N THR A 352 -16.35 3.63 6.47
CA THR A 352 -15.79 2.72 7.47
C THR A 352 -15.39 3.46 8.73
N GLU A 353 -15.69 2.90 9.90
CA GLU A 353 -15.16 3.29 11.20
C GLU A 353 -14.45 2.07 11.80
N ALA A 354 -13.20 2.21 12.25
CA ALA A 354 -12.38 1.10 12.76
C ALA A 354 -12.40 -0.16 11.86
N GLN A 355 -12.33 0.05 10.53
CA GLN A 355 -12.38 -0.98 9.48
C GLN A 355 -13.72 -1.73 9.33
N SER A 356 -14.77 -1.32 10.04
CA SER A 356 -16.13 -1.83 9.89
C SER A 356 -17.00 -0.83 9.14
N ILE A 357 -17.94 -1.30 8.32
CA ILE A 357 -18.88 -0.42 7.64
C ILE A 357 -19.73 0.32 8.68
N SER A 358 -19.84 1.63 8.50
CA SER A 358 -20.67 2.51 9.33
C SER A 358 -21.78 3.09 8.48
N VAL A 359 -23.02 3.02 8.99
CA VAL A 359 -24.17 3.67 8.38
C VAL A 359 -24.25 5.09 8.93
N MET A 360 -24.28 6.08 8.04
CA MET A 360 -24.35 7.49 8.46
C MET A 360 -25.77 7.86 8.89
N GLY A 361 -25.88 8.79 9.84
CA GLY A 361 -27.18 9.34 10.25
C GLY A 361 -27.86 10.13 9.14
N GLU A 362 -29.17 10.40 9.31
CA GLU A 362 -30.05 11.03 8.29
C GLU A 362 -29.56 12.40 7.79
N ASP A 363 -28.73 13.09 8.57
CA ASP A 363 -28.20 14.41 8.21
C ASP A 363 -26.95 14.34 7.31
N ALA A 364 -26.33 13.18 7.10
CA ALA A 364 -25.17 13.08 6.22
C ALA A 364 -25.60 12.86 4.77
N SER A 365 -24.91 13.52 3.83
CA SER A 365 -25.15 13.34 2.40
C SER A 365 -23.89 12.87 1.69
N ILE A 366 -24.07 12.00 0.69
CA ILE A 366 -22.99 11.54 -0.17
C ILE A 366 -23.29 11.93 -1.61
N SER A 367 -22.32 12.55 -2.26
CA SER A 367 -22.39 12.89 -3.67
C SER A 367 -21.10 12.51 -4.40
N ALA A 368 -21.18 12.33 -5.72
CA ALA A 368 -20.01 12.12 -6.56
C ALA A 368 -20.01 13.09 -7.73
N ASP A 369 -18.94 13.86 -7.86
CA ASP A 369 -18.67 14.70 -9.01
C ASP A 369 -17.88 13.90 -10.05
N VAL A 370 -18.47 13.70 -11.22
CA VAL A 370 -17.86 12.98 -12.34
C VAL A 370 -17.46 13.98 -13.41
N VAL A 371 -16.16 14.12 -13.63
CA VAL A 371 -15.56 14.99 -14.64
C VAL A 371 -15.22 14.16 -15.88
N THR A 372 -15.80 14.54 -17.02
CA THR A 372 -15.57 13.88 -18.30
C THR A 372 -14.22 14.29 -18.91
N PRO A 373 -13.69 13.54 -19.91
CA PRO A 373 -12.48 13.93 -20.66
C PRO A 373 -12.58 15.30 -21.33
N GLY A 374 -13.81 15.78 -21.58
CA GLY A 374 -14.08 17.12 -22.10
C GLY A 374 -14.20 18.21 -21.03
N ASN A 375 -13.79 17.93 -19.78
CA ASN A 375 -13.87 18.82 -18.61
C ASN A 375 -15.30 19.27 -18.25
N THR A 376 -16.31 18.47 -18.58
CA THR A 376 -17.68 18.70 -18.09
C THR A 376 -17.84 17.97 -16.76
N SER A 377 -18.33 18.64 -15.72
CA SER A 377 -18.61 18.03 -14.41
C SER A 377 -20.11 17.77 -14.23
N ILE A 378 -20.45 16.59 -13.72
CA ILE A 378 -21.82 16.20 -13.38
C ILE A 378 -21.83 15.63 -11.96
N THR A 379 -22.69 16.14 -11.09
CA THR A 379 -22.84 15.67 -9.71
C THR A 379 -23.98 14.65 -9.61
N TYR A 380 -23.72 13.52 -8.96
CA TYR A 380 -24.69 12.49 -8.64
C TYR A 380 -24.90 12.42 -7.13
N ALA A 381 -26.14 12.31 -6.67
CA ALA A 381 -26.44 11.98 -5.27
C ALA A 381 -26.40 10.46 -5.09
N LEU A 382 -25.73 9.98 -4.05
CA LEU A 382 -25.58 8.54 -3.78
C LEU A 382 -26.50 8.19 -2.61
N GLU A 383 -27.37 7.21 -2.81
CA GLU A 383 -28.44 6.86 -1.88
C GLU A 383 -28.36 5.38 -1.45
N ASP A 384 -28.81 5.08 -0.22
CA ASP A 384 -28.88 3.73 0.37
C ASP A 384 -30.36 3.29 0.53
N GLN A 385 -31.10 3.37 -0.58
CA GLN A 385 -32.56 3.20 -0.63
C GLN A 385 -33.02 1.94 -1.39
N GLY A 386 -32.08 1.07 -1.78
CA GLY A 386 -32.32 -0.13 -2.58
C GLY A 386 -32.76 0.18 -4.01
N VAL A 387 -32.46 1.38 -4.52
CA VAL A 387 -32.83 1.86 -5.85
C VAL A 387 -31.66 2.56 -6.53
N ASP A 388 -31.82 2.88 -7.83
CA ASP A 388 -30.82 3.57 -8.65
C ASP A 388 -29.37 3.04 -8.59
N GLY A 389 -29.22 1.71 -8.54
CA GLY A 389 -27.91 1.07 -8.50
C GLY A 389 -27.51 0.58 -7.11
N ASP A 390 -28.19 1.03 -6.06
CA ASP A 390 -28.12 0.38 -4.76
C ASP A 390 -28.85 -0.97 -4.80
N LEU A 391 -28.18 -2.02 -4.31
CA LEU A 391 -28.69 -3.38 -4.29
C LEU A 391 -29.60 -3.64 -3.09
N LYS A 392 -29.37 -2.97 -1.95
CA LYS A 392 -30.09 -3.24 -0.71
C LYS A 392 -30.09 -2.03 0.22
N SER A 393 -31.28 -1.49 0.47
CA SER A 393 -31.46 -0.38 1.40
C SER A 393 -30.99 -0.67 2.84
N GLY A 394 -30.36 0.35 3.42
CA GLY A 394 -29.92 0.42 4.81
C GLY A 394 -28.70 -0.46 5.11
N ASP A 395 -27.91 -0.83 4.10
CA ASP A 395 -26.74 -1.68 4.27
C ASP A 395 -25.41 -0.90 4.34
N GLY A 396 -25.47 0.43 4.17
CA GLY A 396 -24.33 1.33 4.23
C GLY A 396 -23.62 1.56 2.90
N TYR A 397 -24.13 1.00 1.79
CA TYR A 397 -23.61 1.24 0.44
C TYR A 397 -24.46 2.26 -0.32
N TYR A 398 -24.00 3.50 -0.32
CA TYR A 398 -24.64 4.60 -1.02
C TYR A 398 -24.27 4.54 -2.49
N SER A 399 -25.24 4.41 -3.38
CA SER A 399 -24.97 4.15 -4.79
C SER A 399 -25.81 5.02 -5.73
N ALA A 400 -25.33 5.18 -6.96
CA ALA A 400 -26.03 5.87 -8.05
C ALA A 400 -25.68 5.25 -9.41
N LYS A 401 -26.63 5.23 -10.35
CA LYS A 401 -26.36 4.83 -11.74
C LYS A 401 -25.94 6.04 -12.56
N ILE A 402 -24.79 5.90 -13.19
CA ILE A 402 -24.34 6.85 -14.20
C ILE A 402 -24.67 6.31 -15.60
N PRO A 403 -25.13 7.17 -16.53
CA PRO A 403 -25.41 6.77 -17.90
C PRO A 403 -24.12 6.31 -18.61
N ALA A 404 -24.30 5.61 -19.73
CA ALA A 404 -23.18 5.15 -20.54
C ALA A 404 -22.26 6.32 -20.95
N PRO A 405 -20.94 6.21 -20.79
CA PRO A 405 -20.01 7.27 -21.15
C PRO A 405 -20.13 7.67 -22.63
N LEU A 406 -20.37 8.96 -22.89
CA LEU A 406 -20.54 9.49 -24.25
C LEU A 406 -19.24 9.56 -25.06
N SER A 407 -18.09 9.50 -24.39
CA SER A 407 -16.76 9.59 -25.00
C SER A 407 -15.80 8.61 -24.35
N GLU A 408 -14.84 8.11 -25.12
CA GLU A 408 -13.71 7.35 -24.56
C GLU A 408 -12.74 8.27 -23.82
N GLY A 409 -11.96 7.68 -22.91
CA GLY A 409 -10.90 8.36 -22.18
C GLY A 409 -11.06 8.26 -20.67
N THR A 410 -10.26 9.05 -19.97
CA THR A 410 -10.19 9.04 -18.51
C THR A 410 -11.23 9.97 -17.91
N TYR A 411 -12.07 9.43 -17.04
CA TYR A 411 -13.00 10.18 -16.22
C TYR A 411 -12.43 10.29 -14.82
N SER A 412 -12.54 11.48 -14.23
CA SER A 412 -12.18 11.71 -12.82
C SER A 412 -13.44 11.73 -11.98
N VAL A 413 -13.41 11.09 -10.83
CA VAL A 413 -14.54 11.05 -9.90
C VAL A 413 -14.07 11.50 -8.52
N SER A 414 -14.80 12.45 -7.93
CA SER A 414 -14.59 12.92 -6.57
C SER A 414 -15.84 12.63 -5.75
N VAL A 415 -15.73 11.73 -4.78
CA VAL A 415 -16.83 11.40 -3.85
C VAL A 415 -16.71 12.29 -2.63
N HIS A 416 -17.82 12.88 -2.22
CA HIS A 416 -17.92 13.81 -1.10
C HIS A 416 -18.91 13.27 -0.07
N LEU A 417 -18.50 13.26 1.19
CA LEU A 417 -19.37 13.06 2.35
C LEU A 417 -19.49 14.40 3.08
N GLY A 418 -20.71 14.92 3.19
CA GLY A 418 -21.01 16.23 3.74
C GLY A 418 -22.13 16.22 4.78
N TRP A 419 -22.28 17.35 5.48
CA TRP A 419 -23.33 17.58 6.48
C TRP A 419 -23.92 19.00 6.34
N PRO A 420 -25.25 19.21 6.52
CA PRO A 420 -25.96 20.46 6.24
C PRO A 420 -25.39 21.72 6.90
N ASN A 421 -24.78 21.58 8.07
CA ASN A 421 -24.25 22.70 8.87
C ASN A 421 -22.72 22.76 8.90
N VAL A 422 -22.04 21.97 8.07
CA VAL A 422 -20.58 21.92 8.00
C VAL A 422 -20.18 22.28 6.58
N LYS A 423 -19.39 23.35 6.44
CA LYS A 423 -19.00 23.89 5.13
C LYS A 423 -18.09 22.94 4.33
N TYR A 424 -17.44 22.01 5.02
CA TYR A 424 -16.39 21.16 4.47
C TYR A 424 -16.88 19.71 4.36
N ASN A 425 -16.30 18.98 3.41
CA ASN A 425 -16.65 17.58 3.13
C ASN A 425 -15.42 16.69 3.27
N LEU A 426 -15.62 15.44 3.67
CA LEU A 426 -14.63 14.39 3.50
C LEU A 426 -14.65 13.98 2.01
N THR A 427 -13.50 14.02 1.34
CA THR A 427 -13.42 13.78 -0.11
C THR A 427 -12.52 12.59 -0.43
N ARG A 428 -12.91 11.80 -1.44
CA ARG A 428 -12.09 10.72 -2.01
C ARG A 428 -12.12 10.75 -3.53
N ASP A 429 -10.94 10.84 -4.13
CA ASP A 429 -10.80 10.92 -5.59
C ASP A 429 -10.37 9.58 -6.20
N PHE A 430 -10.86 9.30 -7.41
CA PHE A 430 -10.42 8.20 -8.24
C PHE A 430 -10.65 8.47 -9.73
N THR A 431 -10.22 7.54 -10.58
CA THR A 431 -10.45 7.62 -12.03
C THR A 431 -10.97 6.30 -12.57
N PHE A 432 -11.72 6.35 -13.67
CA PHE A 432 -12.05 5.18 -14.48
C PHE A 432 -11.83 5.48 -15.97
N GLN A 433 -11.62 4.43 -16.75
CA GLN A 433 -11.44 4.53 -18.20
C GLN A 433 -12.71 4.13 -18.93
N ALA A 434 -13.23 5.02 -19.77
CA ALA A 434 -14.29 4.68 -20.71
C ALA A 434 -13.68 4.17 -22.02
N GLN A 435 -14.08 2.99 -22.48
CA GLN A 435 -13.56 2.36 -23.70
C GLN A 435 -14.67 1.64 -24.48
N VAL A 436 -14.54 1.55 -25.80
CA VAL A 436 -15.46 0.71 -26.60
C VAL A 436 -15.09 -0.76 -26.43
N PHE A 437 -16.08 -1.60 -26.15
CA PHE A 437 -15.89 -3.04 -26.02
C PHE A 437 -16.16 -3.74 -27.36
N PRO A 438 -15.50 -4.88 -27.65
CA PRO A 438 -15.84 -5.66 -28.82
C PRO A 438 -17.30 -6.14 -28.83
N THR A 439 -17.95 -6.05 -29.98
CA THR A 439 -19.34 -6.45 -30.21
C THR A 439 -19.43 -7.61 -31.22
N ILE A 440 -20.61 -8.25 -31.26
CA ILE A 440 -20.95 -9.31 -32.21
C ILE A 440 -22.18 -8.88 -33.02
N GLU A 441 -22.10 -9.00 -34.34
CA GLU A 441 -23.17 -8.74 -35.28
C GLU A 441 -23.38 -9.94 -36.20
N MET A 442 -24.57 -10.04 -36.80
CA MET A 442 -24.94 -11.15 -37.66
C MET A 442 -25.72 -10.65 -38.87
N ALA A 443 -25.32 -11.13 -40.05
CA ALA A 443 -26.01 -10.92 -41.31
C ALA A 443 -26.65 -12.25 -41.78
N PRO A 444 -27.98 -12.37 -41.78
CA PRO A 444 -28.67 -13.53 -42.33
C PRO A 444 -28.41 -13.72 -43.84
N LEU A 445 -28.36 -14.96 -44.30
CA LEU A 445 -28.21 -15.34 -45.70
C LEU A 445 -29.43 -16.15 -46.17
N TYR A 446 -29.32 -17.49 -46.21
CA TYR A 446 -30.40 -18.39 -46.59
C TYR A 446 -31.08 -18.95 -45.34
N THR A 447 -32.26 -18.43 -44.99
CA THR A 447 -32.95 -18.77 -43.73
C THR A 447 -34.24 -19.57 -43.91
N SER A 448 -34.65 -19.86 -45.15
CA SER A 448 -35.89 -20.58 -45.46
C SER A 448 -35.67 -21.66 -46.50
N ASN A 449 -36.62 -22.61 -46.59
CA ASN A 449 -36.55 -23.79 -47.47
C ASN A 449 -35.32 -24.67 -47.19
N LEU A 450 -34.95 -24.81 -45.92
CA LEU A 450 -33.83 -25.64 -45.48
C LEU A 450 -34.30 -27.09 -45.36
N PHE A 451 -33.75 -28.01 -46.15
CA PHE A 451 -34.19 -29.40 -46.12
C PHE A 451 -33.54 -30.18 -44.96
N VAL A 452 -34.36 -31.00 -44.29
CA VAL A 452 -33.90 -31.90 -43.22
C VAL A 452 -32.80 -32.81 -43.74
N GLY A 453 -31.65 -32.84 -43.05
CA GLY A 453 -30.47 -33.63 -43.41
C GLY A 453 -29.48 -32.95 -44.36
N GLU A 454 -29.73 -31.74 -44.84
CA GLU A 454 -28.79 -30.96 -45.65
C GLU A 454 -28.09 -29.85 -44.83
N GLU A 455 -26.82 -29.57 -45.15
CA GLU A 455 -26.05 -28.47 -44.53
C GLU A 455 -26.18 -27.18 -45.35
N TYR A 456 -26.47 -26.06 -44.67
CA TYR A 456 -26.58 -24.73 -45.27
C TYR A 456 -25.73 -23.70 -44.53
N THR A 457 -25.18 -22.74 -45.28
CA THR A 457 -24.65 -21.49 -44.71
C THR A 457 -25.78 -20.49 -44.57
N VAL A 458 -26.25 -20.28 -43.35
CA VAL A 458 -27.49 -19.55 -43.06
C VAL A 458 -27.28 -18.11 -42.62
N ALA A 459 -26.07 -17.76 -42.17
CA ALA A 459 -25.70 -16.40 -41.77
C ALA A 459 -24.17 -16.23 -41.77
N THR A 460 -23.71 -14.98 -41.70
CA THR A 460 -22.33 -14.62 -41.39
C THR A 460 -22.30 -13.77 -40.12
N ILE A 461 -21.47 -14.15 -39.15
CA ILE A 461 -21.22 -13.42 -37.91
C ILE A 461 -19.97 -12.57 -38.08
N TYR A 462 -20.02 -11.35 -37.54
CA TYR A 462 -18.91 -10.40 -37.50
C TYR A 462 -18.60 -10.05 -36.05
N THR A 463 -17.32 -10.05 -35.69
CA THR A 463 -16.85 -9.47 -34.41
C THR A 463 -16.02 -8.23 -34.69
N LYS A 464 -16.36 -7.12 -34.04
CA LYS A 464 -15.77 -5.82 -34.31
C LYS A 464 -15.60 -4.99 -33.05
N ILE A 465 -14.72 -4.02 -33.08
CA ILE A 465 -14.61 -2.96 -32.08
C ILE A 465 -14.81 -1.64 -32.82
N LYS A 466 -15.86 -0.88 -32.44
CA LYS A 466 -16.41 0.19 -33.28
C LYS A 466 -16.70 -0.33 -34.70
N ASP A 467 -16.06 0.27 -35.71
CA ASP A 467 -16.19 -0.09 -37.12
C ASP A 467 -15.03 -0.98 -37.63
N SER A 468 -14.10 -1.38 -36.75
CA SER A 468 -12.91 -2.16 -37.11
C SER A 468 -13.07 -3.64 -36.78
N PRO A 469 -12.66 -4.55 -37.68
CA PRO A 469 -12.61 -5.98 -37.39
C PRO A 469 -11.85 -6.32 -36.11
N TYR A 470 -12.42 -7.19 -35.28
CA TYR A 470 -11.81 -7.66 -34.04
C TYR A 470 -11.78 -9.18 -34.03
N ALA A 471 -10.59 -9.78 -34.13
CA ALA A 471 -10.45 -11.22 -34.24
C ALA A 471 -10.61 -11.91 -32.87
N VAL A 472 -11.56 -12.83 -32.78
CA VAL A 472 -11.80 -13.67 -31.59
C VAL A 472 -11.51 -15.13 -31.91
N LEU A 473 -11.49 -16.01 -30.90
CA LEU A 473 -11.44 -17.45 -31.14
C LEU A 473 -12.84 -18.00 -31.47
N PRO A 474 -12.97 -19.04 -32.32
CA PRO A 474 -14.27 -19.67 -32.59
C PRO A 474 -14.97 -20.15 -31.30
N SER A 475 -14.22 -20.64 -30.32
CA SER A 475 -14.75 -21.10 -29.03
C SER A 475 -15.32 -19.98 -28.15
N ALA A 476 -15.03 -18.72 -28.46
CA ALA A 476 -15.62 -17.58 -27.76
C ALA A 476 -17.07 -17.33 -28.23
N ILE A 477 -17.47 -17.85 -29.40
CA ILE A 477 -18.82 -17.70 -29.95
C ILE A 477 -19.62 -18.96 -29.64
N THR A 478 -20.66 -18.82 -28.82
CA THR A 478 -21.52 -19.92 -28.41
C THR A 478 -22.94 -19.73 -28.97
N PRO A 479 -23.44 -20.66 -29.82
CA PRO A 479 -24.82 -20.63 -30.25
C PRO A 479 -25.78 -21.04 -29.13
N GLN A 480 -26.97 -20.44 -29.11
CA GLN A 480 -28.08 -20.80 -28.24
C GLN A 480 -29.35 -20.91 -29.08
N ILE A 481 -30.03 -22.07 -29.00
CA ILE A 481 -31.35 -22.27 -29.60
C ILE A 481 -32.42 -21.90 -28.58
N ALA A 482 -33.24 -20.91 -28.91
CA ALA A 482 -34.17 -20.31 -27.96
C ALA A 482 -35.47 -21.11 -27.80
N ASN A 483 -35.90 -21.84 -28.83
CA ASN A 483 -37.24 -22.44 -28.90
C ASN A 483 -37.25 -23.98 -29.00
N ASP A 484 -36.09 -24.64 -28.87
CA ASP A 484 -35.97 -26.10 -28.94
C ASP A 484 -34.75 -26.61 -28.16
N LEU A 485 -35.00 -27.04 -26.93
CA LEU A 485 -33.98 -27.57 -26.02
C LEU A 485 -33.50 -28.98 -26.40
N GLN A 486 -34.16 -29.66 -27.33
CA GLN A 486 -33.84 -31.02 -27.81
C GLN A 486 -33.51 -31.03 -29.30
N PHE A 487 -32.84 -29.98 -29.78
CA PHE A 487 -32.31 -29.94 -31.13
C PHE A 487 -31.13 -30.92 -31.25
N HIS A 488 -31.23 -31.89 -32.16
CA HIS A 488 -30.19 -32.87 -32.47
C HIS A 488 -29.50 -32.63 -33.82
N GLY A 489 -29.87 -31.54 -34.51
CA GLY A 489 -29.21 -31.13 -35.75
C GLY A 489 -27.83 -30.51 -35.52
N THR A 490 -27.23 -29.99 -36.59
CA THR A 490 -25.93 -29.29 -36.51
C THR A 490 -26.14 -27.78 -36.51
N LEU A 491 -25.50 -27.10 -35.56
CA LEU A 491 -25.37 -25.64 -35.56
C LEU A 491 -23.95 -25.29 -35.10
N LYS A 492 -23.12 -24.80 -36.03
CA LYS A 492 -21.70 -24.51 -35.78
C LYS A 492 -21.26 -23.24 -36.53
N THR A 493 -20.18 -22.63 -36.04
CA THR A 493 -19.55 -21.46 -36.67
C THR A 493 -18.20 -21.84 -37.26
N ASN A 494 -17.97 -21.52 -38.54
CA ASN A 494 -16.71 -21.77 -39.22
C ASN A 494 -15.97 -20.44 -39.45
N PRO A 495 -14.73 -20.27 -38.95
CA PRO A 495 -13.96 -19.03 -39.15
C PRO A 495 -13.60 -18.84 -40.63
N ARG A 496 -13.74 -17.62 -41.14
CA ARG A 496 -13.26 -17.23 -42.47
C ARG A 496 -11.90 -16.55 -42.34
N SER A 497 -10.91 -17.09 -43.06
CA SER A 497 -9.52 -16.59 -43.07
C SER A 497 -8.91 -16.43 -41.66
N PRO A 498 -8.86 -17.51 -40.85
CA PRO A 498 -8.28 -17.42 -39.52
C PRO A 498 -6.79 -17.06 -39.58
N ASP A 499 -6.32 -16.32 -38.58
CA ASP A 499 -4.91 -16.01 -38.42
C ASP A 499 -4.09 -17.23 -37.94
N SER A 500 -2.79 -17.03 -37.70
CA SER A 500 -1.89 -18.08 -37.22
C SER A 500 -2.27 -18.68 -35.86
N GLU A 501 -3.10 -18.00 -35.08
CA GLU A 501 -3.61 -18.44 -33.79
C GLU A 501 -5.02 -19.05 -33.89
N GLY A 502 -5.59 -19.13 -35.09
CA GLY A 502 -6.93 -19.66 -35.33
C GLY A 502 -8.04 -18.65 -35.06
N LYS A 503 -7.72 -17.37 -34.80
CA LYS A 503 -8.71 -16.32 -34.58
C LYS A 503 -9.23 -15.78 -35.90
N ALA A 504 -10.51 -15.44 -35.94
CA ALA A 504 -11.12 -14.76 -37.06
C ALA A 504 -12.09 -13.68 -36.56
N TRP A 505 -12.40 -12.74 -37.43
CA TRP A 505 -13.41 -11.70 -37.19
C TRP A 505 -14.69 -11.93 -38.02
N MET A 506 -14.68 -12.90 -38.93
CA MET A 506 -15.82 -13.36 -39.73
C MET A 506 -16.05 -14.86 -39.52
N TYR A 507 -17.30 -15.26 -39.35
CA TYR A 507 -17.68 -16.66 -39.20
C TYR A 507 -18.90 -17.00 -40.03
N ASP A 508 -18.82 -18.07 -40.82
CA ASP A 508 -19.97 -18.64 -41.52
C ASP A 508 -20.76 -19.55 -40.55
N VAL A 509 -22.06 -19.30 -40.42
CA VAL A 509 -22.98 -20.10 -39.60
C VAL A 509 -23.48 -21.26 -40.43
N ILE A 510 -23.10 -22.48 -40.05
CA ILE A 510 -23.52 -23.72 -40.70
C ILE A 510 -24.64 -24.35 -39.89
N PHE A 511 -25.75 -24.64 -40.57
CA PHE A 511 -26.93 -25.24 -39.98
C PHE A 511 -27.40 -26.45 -40.79
N ALA A 512 -27.69 -27.56 -40.09
CA ALA A 512 -28.33 -28.74 -40.66
C ALA A 512 -29.52 -29.15 -39.77
N PRO A 513 -30.77 -28.98 -40.23
CA PRO A 513 -31.94 -29.33 -39.45
C PRO A 513 -32.13 -30.85 -39.37
N ASP A 514 -32.53 -31.33 -38.20
CA ASP A 514 -32.88 -32.73 -37.89
C ASP A 514 -34.39 -33.01 -38.02
N LYS A 515 -35.22 -31.97 -37.93
CA LYS A 515 -36.69 -32.02 -38.07
C LYS A 515 -37.23 -30.77 -38.78
N PRO A 516 -38.38 -30.85 -39.46
CA PRO A 516 -39.01 -29.69 -40.06
C PRO A 516 -39.60 -28.74 -38.99
N GLY A 517 -39.61 -27.44 -39.26
CA GLY A 517 -40.14 -26.42 -38.35
C GLY A 517 -39.34 -25.13 -38.34
N GLN A 518 -39.74 -24.20 -37.47
CA GLN A 518 -39.04 -22.94 -37.23
C GLN A 518 -38.13 -23.04 -36.01
N ILE A 519 -36.86 -22.67 -36.16
CA ILE A 519 -35.86 -22.59 -35.09
C ILE A 519 -35.40 -21.14 -34.95
N SER A 520 -35.31 -20.65 -33.71
CA SER A 520 -34.75 -19.34 -33.38
C SER A 520 -33.40 -19.54 -32.69
N THR A 521 -32.34 -18.95 -33.24
CA THR A 521 -30.99 -19.03 -32.67
C THR A 521 -30.40 -17.65 -32.39
N ILE A 522 -29.62 -17.56 -31.31
CA ILE A 522 -28.86 -16.40 -30.86
C ILE A 522 -27.40 -16.82 -30.72
N PHE A 523 -26.46 -15.93 -31.05
CA PHE A 523 -25.03 -16.18 -30.85
C PHE A 523 -24.50 -15.23 -29.79
N HIS A 524 -23.82 -15.79 -28.78
CA HIS A 524 -23.15 -15.03 -27.74
C HIS A 524 -21.65 -15.03 -27.99
N VAL A 525 -21.00 -13.89 -27.85
CA VAL A 525 -19.55 -13.79 -27.75
C VAL A 525 -19.17 -13.58 -26.29
N ASN A 526 -18.39 -14.49 -25.72
CA ASN A 526 -17.93 -14.44 -24.33
C ASN A 526 -16.44 -14.15 -24.31
N LEU A 527 -16.04 -13.00 -23.76
CA LEU A 527 -14.67 -12.51 -23.82
C LEU A 527 -14.21 -11.99 -22.46
N ALA A 528 -12.90 -12.15 -22.21
CA ALA A 528 -12.18 -11.38 -21.21
C ALA A 528 -11.54 -10.18 -21.91
N TYR A 529 -12.00 -8.97 -21.59
CA TYR A 529 -11.51 -7.72 -22.17
C TYR A 529 -11.40 -6.65 -21.09
N ALA A 530 -10.30 -5.91 -21.10
CA ALA A 530 -10.02 -4.88 -20.09
C ALA A 530 -10.21 -5.37 -18.63
N ASN A 531 -9.67 -6.56 -18.31
CA ASN A 531 -9.77 -7.23 -17.00
C ASN A 531 -11.21 -7.56 -16.54
N ARG A 532 -12.19 -7.54 -17.44
CA ARG A 532 -13.58 -7.92 -17.16
C ARG A 532 -14.02 -9.04 -18.10
N ASN A 533 -14.74 -10.02 -17.56
CA ASN A 533 -15.51 -10.95 -18.37
C ASN A 533 -16.83 -10.29 -18.77
N TYR A 534 -17.15 -10.35 -20.05
CA TYR A 534 -18.42 -9.83 -20.56
C TYR A 534 -18.96 -10.71 -21.68
N SER A 535 -20.26 -10.55 -21.94
CA SER A 535 -20.96 -11.25 -23.01
C SER A 535 -21.77 -10.26 -23.83
N ARG A 536 -21.78 -10.45 -25.15
CA ARG A 536 -22.63 -9.73 -26.10
C ARG A 536 -23.34 -10.74 -26.98
N SER A 537 -24.57 -10.43 -27.38
CA SER A 537 -25.39 -11.32 -28.20
C SER A 537 -25.83 -10.67 -29.50
N THR A 538 -25.98 -11.48 -30.54
CA THR A 538 -26.67 -11.07 -31.77
C THR A 538 -28.17 -10.92 -31.52
N GLY A 539 -28.90 -10.36 -32.49
CA GLY A 539 -30.34 -10.56 -32.57
C GLY A 539 -30.71 -12.02 -32.91
N ASN A 540 -32.01 -12.31 -32.94
CA ASN A 540 -32.55 -13.63 -33.28
C ASN A 540 -32.39 -13.93 -34.79
N LEU A 541 -31.86 -15.11 -35.11
CA LEU A 541 -31.93 -15.70 -36.45
C LEU A 541 -33.06 -16.73 -36.49
N ILE A 542 -34.07 -16.48 -37.32
CA ILE A 542 -35.16 -17.41 -37.55
C ILE A 542 -34.84 -18.29 -38.76
N LEU A 543 -34.88 -19.60 -38.59
CA LEU A 543 -34.56 -20.61 -39.60
C LEU A 543 -35.78 -21.51 -39.84
N GLU A 544 -36.20 -21.65 -41.10
CA GLU A 544 -37.35 -22.48 -41.48
C GLU A 544 -36.91 -23.72 -42.26
N SER A 545 -37.23 -24.90 -41.72
CA SER A 545 -36.88 -26.19 -42.30
C SER A 545 -38.10 -27.01 -42.74
N ARG A 546 -37.94 -27.81 -43.79
CA ARG A 546 -38.99 -28.64 -44.40
C ARG A 546 -38.44 -30.01 -44.84
N VAL A 547 -39.33 -30.98 -45.06
CA VAL A 547 -38.94 -32.31 -45.56
C VAL A 547 -38.87 -32.29 -47.08
N LEU A 548 -37.90 -33.01 -47.67
CA LEU A 548 -37.83 -33.21 -49.11
C LEU A 548 -39.14 -33.85 -49.63
N PRO A 549 -39.70 -33.37 -50.75
CA PRO A 549 -40.82 -34.06 -51.39
C PRO A 549 -40.38 -35.47 -51.80
N GLN A 550 -41.07 -36.51 -51.33
CA GLN A 550 -40.87 -37.86 -51.85
C GLN A 550 -41.26 -37.87 -53.34
N ALA A 551 -40.30 -38.15 -54.23
CA ALA A 551 -40.58 -38.39 -55.63
C ALA A 551 -41.51 -39.62 -55.77
N PRO A 552 -42.55 -39.59 -56.63
CA PRO A 552 -43.40 -40.75 -56.87
C PRO A 552 -42.56 -41.95 -57.33
N GLN A 553 -42.67 -43.07 -56.63
CA GLN A 553 -42.00 -44.32 -56.99
C GLN A 553 -42.48 -44.80 -58.37
N ALA A 554 -41.61 -44.77 -59.37
CA ALA A 554 -41.82 -45.48 -60.63
C ALA A 554 -41.61 -46.99 -60.42
N PRO A 555 -42.44 -47.89 -60.99
CA PRO A 555 -42.30 -49.33 -60.81
C PRO A 555 -40.99 -49.86 -61.41
N ALA A 556 -40.33 -50.75 -60.67
CA ALA A 556 -39.08 -51.40 -61.04
C ALA A 556 -39.16 -52.16 -62.38
N GLN A 557 -38.15 -51.99 -63.22
CA GLN A 557 -37.85 -52.86 -64.37
C GLN A 557 -36.54 -53.63 -64.08
N PRO A 558 -36.49 -54.95 -64.33
CA PRO A 558 -35.37 -55.81 -63.98
C PRO A 558 -34.36 -55.90 -65.12
N TYR A 559 -33.06 -55.72 -64.85
CA TYR A 559 -32.01 -56.29 -65.70
C TYR A 559 -30.82 -56.82 -64.90
N SER A 560 -30.27 -57.89 -65.47
CA SER A 560 -29.35 -58.87 -64.91
C SER A 560 -27.90 -58.60 -65.32
N ASN A 561 -27.00 -59.11 -64.48
CA ASN A 561 -25.54 -59.17 -64.47
C ASN A 561 -24.75 -59.20 -65.80
N VAL A 562 -23.60 -58.50 -65.82
CA VAL A 562 -22.26 -59.07 -66.17
C VAL A 562 -21.12 -58.19 -65.56
N PRO A 563 -19.90 -58.72 -65.36
CA PRO A 563 -18.99 -58.34 -64.28
C PRO A 563 -17.72 -57.58 -64.72
N TYR A 564 -17.07 -56.86 -63.80
CA TYR A 564 -15.68 -56.40 -63.98
C TYR A 564 -14.91 -56.29 -62.65
N GLN A 565 -13.69 -56.79 -62.67
CA GLN A 565 -12.60 -56.77 -61.67
C GLN A 565 -11.31 -56.61 -62.51
N PRO A 566 -10.15 -56.10 -62.02
CA PRO A 566 -9.80 -55.10 -61.00
C PRO A 566 -8.88 -53.97 -61.55
N ALA A 567 -8.58 -52.94 -60.75
CA ALA A 567 -7.32 -52.17 -60.87
C ALA A 567 -6.92 -51.49 -59.54
N GLU A 568 -5.89 -52.05 -58.88
CA GLU A 568 -4.87 -51.31 -58.12
C GLU A 568 -3.68 -51.07 -59.08
N PRO A 569 -2.63 -50.29 -58.75
CA PRO A 569 -2.50 -49.18 -57.80
C PRO A 569 -1.83 -47.95 -58.49
N ASN A 570 -1.87 -46.77 -57.85
CA ASN A 570 -0.82 -45.77 -58.10
C ASN A 570 -0.32 -45.20 -56.78
N THR A 571 0.95 -45.49 -56.55
CA THR A 571 1.79 -45.16 -55.40
C THR A 571 2.15 -43.68 -55.34
N LEU A 572 2.22 -43.18 -54.10
CA LEU A 572 2.80 -41.92 -53.65
C LEU A 572 4.29 -41.75 -54.07
N PRO A 573 4.76 -40.50 -54.21
CA PRO A 573 6.11 -40.10 -53.82
C PRO A 573 6.13 -39.24 -52.54
N PRO A 574 7.28 -39.15 -51.87
CA PRO A 574 7.36 -38.98 -50.42
C PRO A 574 7.34 -37.51 -50.00
N SER A 575 6.67 -37.19 -48.90
CA SER A 575 7.02 -36.01 -48.10
C SER A 575 7.61 -36.44 -46.77
N THR A 576 8.75 -35.84 -46.51
CA THR A 576 9.74 -36.19 -45.51
C THR A 576 9.22 -35.86 -44.12
N ASN A 577 9.03 -36.88 -43.29
CA ASN A 577 8.87 -36.72 -41.86
C ASN A 577 10.14 -36.08 -41.28
N THR A 578 10.04 -34.83 -40.82
CA THR A 578 10.88 -34.32 -39.72
C THR A 578 9.98 -34.19 -38.49
N PRO A 579 10.25 -34.94 -37.40
CA PRO A 579 9.45 -34.83 -36.19
C PRO A 579 9.85 -33.52 -35.48
N LYS A 580 9.05 -32.47 -35.64
CA LYS A 580 9.03 -31.39 -34.64
C LYS A 580 8.09 -31.82 -33.52
N THR A 581 8.72 -32.35 -32.48
CA THR A 581 8.17 -32.64 -31.15
C THR A 581 7.08 -31.65 -30.74
N LYS A 582 5.82 -32.07 -30.86
CA LYS A 582 4.71 -31.48 -30.13
C LYS A 582 4.88 -31.90 -28.67
N ILE A 583 5.10 -30.93 -27.78
CA ILE A 583 4.98 -31.16 -26.34
C ILE A 583 3.48 -31.34 -26.08
N PRO A 584 3.02 -32.46 -25.51
CA PRO A 584 1.61 -32.65 -25.22
C PRO A 584 1.16 -31.65 -24.16
N LEU A 585 0.10 -30.90 -24.48
CA LEU A 585 -0.54 -29.91 -23.60
C LEU A 585 -0.97 -30.51 -22.23
N GLY A 586 -1.03 -31.83 -22.11
CA GLY A 586 -1.35 -32.57 -20.89
C GLY A 586 -0.28 -32.54 -19.78
N ILE A 587 0.92 -32.00 -20.03
CA ILE A 587 1.97 -31.87 -19.00
C ILE A 587 2.04 -30.44 -18.43
N ILE A 588 1.63 -29.41 -19.19
CA ILE A 588 1.78 -28.00 -18.79
C ILE A 588 0.77 -27.61 -17.70
N ILE A 589 -0.49 -28.05 -17.83
CA ILE A 589 -1.55 -27.76 -16.86
C ILE A 589 -1.24 -28.34 -15.46
N PRO A 590 -0.86 -29.62 -15.31
CA PRO A 590 -0.49 -30.13 -13.98
C PRO A 590 0.79 -29.48 -13.42
N LEU A 591 1.75 -29.07 -14.27
CA LEU A 591 2.94 -28.33 -13.80
C LEU A 591 2.63 -26.89 -13.38
N ALA A 592 1.71 -26.20 -14.05
CA ALA A 592 1.25 -24.87 -13.66
C ALA A 592 0.45 -24.92 -12.36
N ILE A 593 -0.42 -25.92 -12.19
CA ILE A 593 -1.13 -26.16 -10.93
C ILE A 593 -0.14 -26.49 -9.82
N LEU A 594 0.87 -27.33 -10.08
CA LEU A 594 1.92 -27.63 -9.11
C LEU A 594 2.73 -26.37 -8.73
N ALA A 595 3.01 -25.49 -9.68
CA ALA A 595 3.69 -24.21 -9.44
C ALA A 595 2.84 -23.24 -8.60
N ILE A 596 1.54 -23.14 -8.87
CA ILE A 596 0.60 -22.33 -8.07
C ILE A 596 0.48 -22.89 -6.65
N ILE A 597 0.40 -24.22 -6.49
CA ILE A 597 0.41 -24.87 -5.18
C ILE A 597 1.72 -24.58 -4.45
N LEU A 598 2.86 -24.61 -5.14
CA LEU A 598 4.16 -24.26 -4.56
C LEU A 598 4.22 -22.78 -4.13
N ILE A 599 3.67 -21.88 -4.93
CA ILE A 599 3.57 -20.44 -4.59
C ILE A 599 2.67 -20.25 -3.36
N MET A 600 1.51 -20.89 -3.31
CA MET A 600 0.60 -20.84 -2.15
C MET A 600 1.26 -21.42 -0.89
N ILE A 601 2.02 -22.51 -1.03
CA ILE A 601 2.81 -23.07 0.08
C ILE A 601 3.88 -22.07 0.53
N VAL A 602 4.55 -21.36 -0.38
CA VAL A 602 5.54 -20.33 -0.03
C VAL A 602 4.90 -19.13 0.65
N ILE A 603 3.74 -18.65 0.18
CA ILE A 603 3.00 -17.54 0.80
C ILE A 603 2.54 -17.95 2.21
N TYR A 604 1.95 -19.14 2.33
CA TYR A 604 1.54 -19.68 3.62
C TYR A 604 2.73 -19.83 4.57
N HIS A 605 3.86 -20.34 4.08
CA HIS A 605 5.06 -20.53 4.89
C HIS A 605 5.70 -19.20 5.34
N ASN A 606 5.74 -18.20 4.47
CA ASN A 606 6.20 -16.86 4.82
C ASN A 606 5.28 -16.16 5.83
N SER A 607 4.01 -16.58 5.94
CA SER A 607 3.07 -16.07 6.95
C SER A 607 3.25 -16.70 8.34
N LEU A 608 4.04 -17.78 8.46
CA LEU A 608 4.30 -18.46 9.74
C LEU A 608 5.37 -17.70 10.55
N PRO A 609 5.17 -17.54 11.87
CA PRO A 609 6.08 -16.79 12.72
C PRO A 609 7.46 -17.46 12.80
N LYS A 610 8.50 -16.64 12.94
CA LYS A 610 9.84 -17.13 13.30
C LYS A 610 9.85 -17.56 14.78
N PRO A 611 10.71 -18.51 15.19
CA PRO A 611 10.94 -18.80 16.61
C PRO A 611 11.40 -17.52 17.30
N TYR A 612 10.92 -17.26 18.52
CA TYR A 612 11.23 -16.05 19.28
C TYR A 612 11.37 -16.32 20.78
N GLY A 613 12.10 -15.47 21.47
CA GLY A 613 12.23 -15.50 22.94
C GLY A 613 13.42 -16.30 23.45
N PHE A 614 13.56 -16.30 24.77
CA PHE A 614 14.74 -16.76 25.49
C PHE A 614 14.36 -17.80 26.54
N ILE A 615 15.28 -18.73 26.81
CA ILE A 615 15.26 -19.54 28.02
C ILE A 615 16.41 -19.07 28.91
N SER A 616 16.08 -18.74 30.16
CA SER A 616 17.03 -18.39 31.21
C SER A 616 17.10 -19.47 32.27
N ASP A 617 18.26 -19.64 32.91
CA ASP A 617 18.42 -20.51 34.08
C ASP A 617 17.83 -19.88 35.35
N GLU A 618 17.91 -20.61 36.47
CA GLU A 618 17.47 -20.15 37.80
C GLU A 618 18.16 -18.87 38.28
N SER A 619 19.35 -18.56 37.74
CA SER A 619 20.13 -17.36 38.07
C SER A 619 19.80 -16.17 37.16
N GLY A 620 18.89 -16.34 36.20
CA GLY A 620 18.49 -15.30 35.24
C GLY A 620 19.44 -15.16 34.05
N ASN A 621 20.41 -16.05 33.88
CA ASN A 621 21.29 -16.02 32.72
C ASN A 621 20.59 -16.66 31.52
N SER A 622 20.58 -15.97 30.39
CA SER A 622 20.04 -16.54 29.14
C SER A 622 20.93 -17.68 28.64
N VAL A 623 20.39 -18.90 28.65
CA VAL A 623 21.08 -20.14 28.23
C VAL A 623 20.70 -20.58 26.83
N LEU A 624 19.54 -20.13 26.32
CA LEU A 624 19.09 -20.41 24.97
C LEU A 624 18.37 -19.19 24.38
N ASN A 625 18.69 -18.89 23.13
CA ASN A 625 18.02 -17.88 22.33
C ASN A 625 17.38 -18.57 21.12
N PHE A 626 16.05 -18.56 21.03
CA PHE A 626 15.32 -19.18 19.91
C PHE A 626 15.50 -18.42 18.58
N ASP A 627 15.83 -17.12 18.64
CA ASP A 627 16.14 -16.30 17.46
C ASP A 627 17.49 -16.67 16.83
N ARG A 628 18.43 -17.21 17.62
CA ARG A 628 19.81 -17.52 17.20
C ARG A 628 20.25 -18.95 17.53
N LEU A 629 19.58 -19.94 16.94
CA LEU A 629 19.91 -21.37 17.10
C LEU A 629 21.13 -21.79 16.27
N ARG A 630 22.24 -22.13 16.94
CA ARG A 630 23.51 -22.55 16.31
C ARG A 630 23.44 -23.86 15.51
N SER A 631 22.52 -24.77 15.86
CA SER A 631 22.49 -26.16 15.34
C SER A 631 21.42 -26.40 14.26
N ARG A 632 20.67 -25.37 13.86
CA ARG A 632 19.52 -25.51 12.97
C ARG A 632 19.96 -25.85 11.54
N ARG A 633 19.61 -27.05 11.04
CA ARG A 633 19.88 -27.43 9.64
C ARG A 633 19.13 -26.51 8.68
N VAL A 634 19.84 -25.96 7.69
CA VAL A 634 19.34 -24.98 6.69
C VAL A 634 18.06 -25.44 5.97
N ILE A 635 17.85 -26.74 5.79
CA ILE A 635 16.65 -27.28 5.13
C ILE A 635 15.42 -27.27 6.07
N ARG A 636 15.61 -27.45 7.39
CA ARG A 636 14.51 -27.41 8.38
C ARG A 636 14.09 -25.99 8.75
N SER A 637 15.00 -25.01 8.72
CA SER A 637 14.63 -23.60 8.87
C SER A 637 13.75 -23.08 7.74
N ILE A 638 13.79 -23.76 6.57
CA ILE A 638 12.98 -23.46 5.39
C ILE A 638 11.67 -24.25 5.36
N LEU A 639 11.57 -25.46 5.92
CA LEU A 639 10.34 -26.28 5.85
C LEU A 639 9.47 -26.23 7.11
N ALA A 640 10.06 -26.00 8.30
CA ALA A 640 9.34 -25.96 9.58
C ALA A 640 9.77 -24.73 10.39
N ARG A 641 9.56 -23.53 9.83
CA ARG A 641 10.06 -22.27 10.41
C ARG A 641 9.58 -22.02 11.84
N HIS A 642 8.33 -22.39 12.14
CA HIS A 642 7.65 -22.17 13.41
C HIS A 642 7.80 -23.34 14.40
N ILE A 643 8.59 -24.38 14.10
CA ILE A 643 8.84 -25.51 15.00
C ILE A 643 10.33 -25.60 15.28
N VAL A 644 10.69 -25.70 16.55
CA VAL A 644 12.05 -26.01 17.00
C VAL A 644 11.99 -27.34 17.74
N ALA A 645 12.70 -28.34 17.21
CA ALA A 645 12.84 -29.60 17.92
C ALA A 645 13.79 -29.41 19.11
N GLY A 646 13.52 -30.08 20.21
CA GLY A 646 14.33 -30.04 21.43
C GLY A 646 15.81 -30.33 21.17
N SER A 647 16.09 -31.28 20.28
CA SER A 647 17.46 -31.59 19.83
C SER A 647 18.17 -30.42 19.11
N GLU A 648 17.43 -29.46 18.57
CA GLU A 648 17.96 -28.28 17.87
C GLU A 648 18.31 -27.14 18.83
N THR A 649 17.86 -27.21 20.09
CA THR A 649 18.21 -26.25 21.14
C THR A 649 19.66 -26.38 21.58
N GLY A 650 20.27 -27.56 21.39
CA GLY A 650 21.60 -27.88 21.92
C GLY A 650 21.61 -28.12 23.44
N MET A 651 20.44 -28.24 24.07
CA MET A 651 20.27 -28.56 25.49
C MET A 651 19.74 -29.98 25.65
N ASP A 652 20.45 -30.80 26.44
CA ASP A 652 20.06 -32.19 26.69
C ASP A 652 18.70 -32.28 27.41
N GLU A 653 18.39 -31.28 28.23
CA GLU A 653 17.17 -31.18 29.02
C GLU A 653 15.89 -31.12 28.15
N PHE A 654 16.01 -30.57 26.93
CA PHE A 654 14.86 -30.36 26.04
C PHE A 654 14.74 -31.39 24.90
N ILE A 655 15.68 -32.33 24.73
CA ILE A 655 15.73 -33.29 23.60
C ILE A 655 14.39 -34.01 23.36
N GLY A 656 13.65 -34.32 24.42
CA GLY A 656 12.32 -34.97 24.38
C GLY A 656 11.12 -34.05 24.19
N SER A 657 11.29 -32.84 23.64
CA SER A 657 10.21 -31.87 23.41
C SER A 657 10.29 -31.17 22.05
N ASN A 658 9.18 -30.56 21.62
CA ASN A 658 9.11 -29.63 20.51
C ASN A 658 8.52 -28.29 20.99
N PHE A 659 9.06 -27.20 20.47
CA PHE A 659 8.56 -25.85 20.65
C PHE A 659 7.85 -25.40 19.37
N VAL A 660 6.58 -25.04 19.46
CA VAL A 660 5.74 -24.61 18.32
C VAL A 660 5.32 -23.16 18.54
N PHE A 661 5.72 -22.28 17.62
CA PHE A 661 5.54 -20.83 17.71
C PHE A 661 4.31 -20.38 16.90
N GLY A 662 3.42 -19.63 17.55
CA GLY A 662 2.26 -18.95 16.96
C GLY A 662 2.46 -17.42 16.92
N LYS A 663 1.48 -16.67 16.42
CA LYS A 663 1.49 -15.18 16.41
C LYS A 663 1.25 -14.64 17.83
N GLY A 664 2.15 -14.93 18.77
CA GLY A 664 2.09 -14.49 20.17
C GLY A 664 1.92 -15.61 21.22
N SER A 665 1.82 -16.87 20.79
CA SER A 665 1.74 -18.05 21.66
C SER A 665 2.91 -19.01 21.42
N LEU A 666 3.43 -19.62 22.48
CA LEU A 666 4.39 -20.72 22.40
C LEU A 666 3.74 -21.97 22.98
N LEU A 667 3.80 -23.08 22.26
CA LEU A 667 3.36 -24.38 22.73
C LEU A 667 4.58 -25.29 22.90
N ILE A 668 4.74 -25.89 24.07
CA ILE A 668 5.70 -26.96 24.29
C ILE A 668 4.98 -28.31 24.24
N THR A 669 5.49 -29.24 23.43
CA THR A 669 4.91 -30.56 23.23
C THR A 669 5.92 -31.63 23.60
N ALA A 670 5.55 -32.55 24.48
CA ALA A 670 6.38 -33.70 24.83
C ALA A 670 6.40 -34.71 23.67
N THR A 671 7.60 -35.08 23.21
CA THR A 671 7.80 -36.06 22.14
C THR A 671 8.34 -37.39 22.65
N SER A 672 8.79 -37.45 23.91
CA SER A 672 9.27 -38.67 24.56
C SER A 672 8.89 -38.72 26.04
N ALA A 673 8.42 -39.88 26.52
CA ALA A 673 8.13 -40.12 27.94
C ALA A 673 9.40 -40.24 28.81
N ALA A 674 10.59 -40.36 28.19
CA ALA A 674 11.86 -40.50 28.91
C ALA A 674 12.37 -39.18 29.52
N HIS A 675 11.88 -38.02 29.05
CA HIS A 675 12.27 -36.71 29.56
C HIS A 675 11.07 -36.07 30.26
N THR A 676 11.10 -35.99 31.59
CA THR A 676 10.02 -35.36 32.35
C THR A 676 10.14 -33.85 32.27
N ILE A 677 9.17 -33.22 31.61
CA ILE A 677 9.05 -31.77 31.52
C ILE A 677 7.83 -31.33 32.34
N ARG A 678 7.96 -30.23 33.05
CA ARG A 678 6.91 -29.56 33.82
C ARG A 678 6.79 -28.12 33.36
N VAL A 679 5.58 -27.61 33.33
CA VAL A 679 5.29 -26.21 33.03
C VAL A 679 4.48 -25.66 34.20
N ASN A 680 4.99 -24.62 34.87
CA ASN A 680 4.42 -24.06 36.11
C ASN A 680 4.03 -25.15 37.13
N ASP A 681 4.98 -26.01 37.48
CA ASP A 681 4.82 -27.12 38.45
C ASP A 681 3.86 -28.26 38.06
N HIS A 682 3.23 -28.20 36.88
CA HIS A 682 2.40 -29.29 36.36
C HIS A 682 3.19 -30.16 35.35
N PRO A 683 3.12 -31.50 35.44
CA PRO A 683 3.74 -32.38 34.44
C PRO A 683 3.13 -32.16 33.06
N LEU A 684 3.98 -32.01 32.05
CA LEU A 684 3.58 -31.85 30.66
C LEU A 684 3.05 -33.18 30.10
N VAL A 685 1.74 -33.27 29.84
CA VAL A 685 1.10 -34.41 29.18
C VAL A 685 0.60 -33.95 27.82
N GLY A 686 1.25 -34.42 26.75
CA GLY A 686 0.95 -33.94 25.39
C GLY A 686 1.57 -32.56 25.15
N SER A 687 0.79 -31.49 25.30
CA SER A 687 1.22 -30.13 25.00
C SER A 687 0.68 -29.10 25.99
N ALA A 688 1.45 -28.05 26.27
CA ALA A 688 1.05 -26.94 27.13
C ALA A 688 1.48 -25.59 26.54
N ASN A 689 0.67 -24.56 26.78
CA ASN A 689 1.01 -23.20 26.41
C ASN A 689 2.04 -22.63 27.38
N VAL A 690 3.00 -21.90 26.82
CA VAL A 690 4.07 -21.21 27.52
C VAL A 690 3.87 -19.72 27.25
N SER A 691 3.50 -18.97 28.28
CA SER A 691 3.41 -17.51 28.25
C SER A 691 4.72 -16.87 28.72
N ASP A 692 4.85 -15.57 28.53
CA ASP A 692 6.01 -14.84 29.04
C ASP A 692 6.16 -15.00 30.56
N GLY A 693 7.40 -15.24 31.02
CA GLY A 693 7.73 -15.49 32.42
C GLY A 693 7.44 -16.91 32.93
N THR A 694 6.95 -17.83 32.10
CA THR A 694 6.61 -19.21 32.49
C THR A 694 7.83 -20.01 32.93
N TRP A 695 7.67 -20.77 34.03
CA TRP A 695 8.69 -21.69 34.51
C TRP A 695 8.55 -23.07 33.87
N ILE A 696 9.65 -23.60 33.36
CA ILE A 696 9.77 -24.89 32.69
C ILE A 696 10.78 -25.73 33.47
N GLY A 697 10.29 -26.77 34.16
CA GLY A 697 11.16 -27.74 34.82
C GLY A 697 11.50 -28.87 33.86
N ALA A 698 12.76 -29.10 33.54
CA ALA A 698 13.19 -30.19 32.67
C ALA A 698 14.35 -30.96 33.30
N THR A 699 14.20 -32.28 33.44
CA THR A 699 15.24 -33.19 33.98
C THR A 699 15.89 -32.72 35.29
N GLY A 700 15.10 -32.11 36.18
CA GLY A 700 15.55 -31.66 37.50
C GLY A 700 16.18 -30.26 37.55
N LYS A 701 16.23 -29.53 36.43
CA LYS A 701 16.62 -28.12 36.37
C LYS A 701 15.41 -27.25 36.09
N LEU A 702 15.39 -26.04 36.63
CA LEU A 702 14.35 -25.07 36.36
C LEU A 702 14.83 -24.01 35.36
N PHE A 703 13.96 -23.69 34.41
CA PHE A 703 14.22 -22.73 33.36
C PHE A 703 13.07 -21.74 33.25
N ARG A 704 13.32 -20.53 32.79
CA ARG A 704 12.29 -19.52 32.57
C ARG A 704 12.22 -19.13 31.12
N PHE A 705 11.03 -19.19 30.52
CA PHE A 705 10.81 -18.62 29.19
C PHE A 705 10.46 -17.14 29.31
N THR A 706 11.17 -16.28 28.56
CA THR A 706 10.84 -14.86 28.44
C THR A 706 10.79 -14.41 26.98
N LYS A 707 9.89 -13.48 26.65
CA LYS A 707 9.82 -12.89 25.31
C LYS A 707 10.97 -11.92 25.05
N GLU A 708 11.43 -11.25 26.09
CA GLU A 708 12.56 -10.32 26.06
C GLU A 708 13.78 -10.88 26.81
N ARG A 709 14.96 -10.35 26.52
CA ARG A 709 16.21 -10.79 27.14
C ARG A 709 16.24 -10.32 28.60
N THR A 710 16.30 -11.26 29.53
CA THR A 710 16.49 -10.95 30.95
C THR A 710 17.97 -10.68 31.23
N TYR A 711 18.28 -9.58 31.92
CA TYR A 711 19.61 -9.31 32.48
C TYR A 711 19.66 -9.84 33.93
N PRO A 712 20.79 -10.39 34.39
CA PRO A 712 20.92 -10.76 35.79
C PRO A 712 20.73 -9.51 36.67
N ASN A 713 19.87 -9.62 37.68
CA ASN A 713 19.78 -8.61 38.73
C ASN A 713 21.11 -8.57 39.48
N HIS A 714 22.02 -7.67 39.09
CA HIS A 714 23.13 -7.27 39.95
C HIS A 714 22.60 -6.31 41.02
N SER A 715 21.86 -6.88 41.96
CA SER A 715 21.68 -6.30 43.28
C SER A 715 22.74 -6.85 44.22
N SER A 716 23.91 -6.19 44.23
CA SER A 716 24.86 -6.17 45.35
C SER A 716 25.80 -4.98 45.22
#